data_AF-A0A9P8I9A6-F1
#
_entry.id   AF-A0A9P8I9A6-F1
#
_cell.length_a   1.000
_cell.length_b   1.000
_cell.length_c   1.000
_cell.angle_alpha   90.00
_cell.angle_beta   90.00
_cell.angle_gamma   90.00
#
_symmetry.space_group_name_H-M   'P 1'
#
loop_
_entity.id
_entity.type
_entity.pdbx_description
1 polymer ?
#
loop_
_entity_poly.entity_id
_entity_poly.type
_entity_poly.pdbx_seq_one_letter_code
_entity_poly.pdbx_strand_id
1 'polypeptide(L)'
;MTISSEEDENREQMLPPDRVIVGVDLGYTHTGMHVHNVLLGSTKLEADVHHYCATGVAICSPDRMGPGESITPVVIQRWPSVEKFIINKVPTLVTYRAGDFHINSWGFACPPLGEIGPAMSVRGYFKFFLDEDHLIEANREIPEDEQYDIRSVRGWYTDFLTALHSHIIAHLEAHPWLVDWSSTKVEYIFSLPTMWKDRDDLVRDFEGIVRQTFNPGENCSVVIGLTEGEASAVYTAKGIGHQYKKDDALLVCDAGGGTTDICILKVEKIDGKAVELVRLNEAQAIYAGSVQIDRAFEKKVEEELRIIKREHPGLQQGLQEHTAHHMSRGHVFQNIKASFRDAGALPSWSLSVPGLPNNSDVNVYLTVDEIKDMFDGQINKIFRFIDSELGKLQQTSPDLKVSYLVLSGGLGSSKYVQDEVTARYEPQGIKILADRKDPEEPYVPSFASLTVLTEQHSPLAVCKGLVLDRMQRICHGTSVFRTRSCRSSYGILFNDRYNKDKHAAQTPVECPLNGKLYVTNQIDWFIRKGEVIREDVPITREYKKRIGFKDPDKAWEDTIVMSNLPSDCLPQYLGQGDSRVVCRIESDLGQDTQTPSSPGLTARRRYWLIGQKYLNIKYELRVYVEQENLRFEVRVNTEEKGEPAAIESQWIYDQPAKDTTGDQISNSTYLTR
;
A
#
# COMPACT_ATOMS: atom_id res chain seq x y z
N MET A 1 28.02 29.75 -42.37
CA MET A 1 27.23 30.19 -41.21
C MET A 1 26.25 29.05 -40.93
N THR A 2 26.70 27.87 -40.50
CA THR A 2 27.24 27.54 -39.17
C THR A 2 26.35 28.09 -38.05
N ILE A 3 25.32 27.31 -37.72
CA ILE A 3 24.98 26.96 -36.34
C ILE A 3 24.80 25.44 -36.36
N SER A 4 25.74 24.76 -35.75
CA SER A 4 25.86 23.31 -35.64
C SER A 4 25.67 22.93 -34.17
N SER A 5 25.07 21.75 -33.96
CA SER A 5 25.66 20.67 -33.15
C SER A 5 25.80 20.80 -31.62
N GLU A 6 24.98 21.56 -30.89
CA GLU A 6 25.05 21.53 -29.40
C GLU A 6 23.95 20.73 -28.69
N GLU A 7 22.84 20.36 -29.34
CA GLU A 7 21.76 19.60 -28.67
C GLU A 7 21.84 18.06 -28.87
N ASP A 8 22.63 17.57 -29.82
CA ASP A 8 22.76 16.13 -30.12
C ASP A 8 24.03 15.46 -29.53
N GLU A 9 25.00 16.23 -29.02
CA GLU A 9 26.29 15.68 -28.54
C GLU A 9 26.36 15.37 -27.03
N ASN A 10 25.30 15.63 -26.25
CA ASN A 10 25.26 15.33 -24.81
C ASN A 10 24.36 14.13 -24.42
N ARG A 11 23.95 13.31 -25.39
CA ARG A 11 23.54 11.92 -25.08
C ARG A 11 24.81 11.10 -24.89
N GLU A 12 25.51 11.31 -23.78
CA GLU A 12 26.34 10.23 -23.22
C GLU A 12 25.48 8.97 -23.25
N GLN A 13 26.03 7.88 -23.81
CA GLN A 13 25.42 6.55 -23.72
C GLN A 13 25.36 6.18 -22.24
N MET A 14 24.34 6.68 -21.54
CA MET A 14 24.05 6.32 -20.17
C MET A 14 23.81 4.83 -20.18
N LEU A 15 24.72 4.09 -19.55
CA LEU A 15 24.55 2.67 -19.31
C LEU A 15 23.21 2.46 -18.60
N PRO A 16 22.50 1.38 -18.93
CA PRO A 16 21.26 1.05 -18.24
C PRO A 16 21.53 0.92 -16.74
N PRO A 17 20.57 1.32 -15.89
CA PRO A 17 20.77 1.28 -14.45
C PRO A 17 20.83 -0.16 -13.93
N ASP A 18 21.48 -0.35 -12.80
CA ASP A 18 21.51 -1.65 -12.12
C ASP A 18 20.10 -2.03 -11.62
N ARG A 19 19.25 -1.03 -11.39
CA ARG A 19 17.86 -1.24 -10.95
C ARG A 19 16.87 -0.16 -11.35
N VAL A 20 15.61 -0.57 -11.42
CA VAL A 20 14.42 0.30 -11.61
C VAL A 20 13.38 -0.03 -10.57
N ILE A 21 12.80 1.00 -9.96
CA ILE A 21 11.71 0.88 -9.00
C ILE A 21 10.42 1.34 -9.67
N VAL A 22 9.39 0.49 -9.64
CA VAL A 22 8.06 0.76 -10.20
C VAL A 22 7.03 0.72 -9.07
N GLY A 23 6.50 1.87 -8.67
CA GLY A 23 5.39 1.97 -7.72
C GLY A 23 4.05 1.89 -8.43
N VAL A 24 3.15 1.01 -7.97
CA VAL A 24 1.82 0.80 -8.53
C VAL A 24 0.77 1.05 -7.45
N ASP A 25 -0.16 1.96 -7.73
CA ASP A 25 -1.33 2.27 -6.91
C ASP A 25 -2.59 1.80 -7.61
N LEU A 26 -3.19 0.70 -7.13
CA LEU A 26 -4.49 0.21 -7.61
C LEU A 26 -5.63 1.03 -6.98
N GLY A 27 -5.75 2.29 -7.38
CA GLY A 27 -6.72 3.22 -6.80
C GLY A 27 -8.19 2.86 -7.06
N TYR A 28 -9.06 3.19 -6.11
CA TYR A 28 -10.52 2.96 -6.23
C TYR A 28 -11.23 3.97 -7.12
N THR A 29 -10.70 5.16 -7.35
CA THR A 29 -11.33 6.14 -8.26
C THR A 29 -10.35 7.25 -8.59
N HIS A 30 -10.45 7.78 -9.80
CA HIS A 30 -9.82 9.04 -10.15
C HIS A 30 -10.87 10.04 -10.68
N THR A 31 -10.97 11.16 -9.99
CA THR A 31 -11.58 12.40 -10.47
C THR A 31 -10.43 13.20 -11.07
N GLY A 32 -10.27 13.17 -12.39
CA GLY A 32 -9.13 13.79 -13.05
C GLY A 32 -9.54 14.59 -14.27
N MET A 33 -9.75 15.89 -14.12
CA MET A 33 -9.57 16.79 -15.24
C MET A 33 -8.08 17.08 -15.38
N HIS A 34 -7.43 16.50 -16.39
CA HIS A 34 -6.17 17.02 -16.90
C HIS A 34 -6.24 17.08 -18.43
N VAL A 35 -6.85 18.15 -18.93
CA VAL A 35 -6.65 18.60 -20.30
C VAL A 35 -5.74 19.83 -20.23
N HIS A 36 -4.47 19.66 -20.58
CA HIS A 36 -3.60 20.76 -21.05
C HIS A 36 -2.98 20.24 -22.36
N ASN A 37 -3.03 20.90 -23.53
CA ASN A 37 -3.34 22.27 -23.89
C ASN A 37 -4.22 22.33 -25.15
N VAL A 38 -5.03 23.39 -25.23
CA VAL A 38 -5.61 23.93 -26.46
C VAL A 38 -4.48 24.36 -27.41
N LEU A 39 -4.51 23.88 -28.66
CA LEU A 39 -4.23 24.64 -29.89
C LEU A 39 -4.35 23.71 -31.11
N LEU A 40 -5.52 23.73 -31.76
CA LEU A 40 -5.74 23.85 -33.21
C LEU A 40 -7.18 23.45 -33.56
N GLY A 41 -7.96 24.42 -34.03
CA GLY A 41 -9.08 24.28 -34.97
C GLY A 41 -10.08 23.13 -34.77
N SER A 42 -11.26 23.48 -34.26
CA SER A 42 -12.56 22.98 -34.74
C SER A 42 -12.84 21.47 -34.73
N THR A 43 -12.30 20.70 -33.80
CA THR A 43 -12.87 19.40 -33.40
C THR A 43 -12.91 19.29 -31.87
N LYS A 44 -14.07 19.58 -31.27
CA LYS A 44 -14.39 19.12 -29.91
C LYS A 44 -14.43 17.59 -29.97
N LEU A 45 -13.33 16.92 -29.62
CA LEU A 45 -13.45 15.57 -29.10
C LEU A 45 -13.94 15.74 -27.66
N GLU A 46 -15.22 15.48 -27.44
CA GLU A 46 -15.77 15.26 -26.10
C GLU A 46 -15.06 14.03 -25.55
N ALA A 47 -13.97 14.25 -24.80
CA ALA A 47 -13.42 13.21 -23.97
C ALA A 47 -14.47 12.96 -22.89
N ASP A 48 -15.26 11.89 -23.04
CA ASP A 48 -16.23 11.49 -22.05
C ASP A 48 -15.51 11.28 -20.71
N VAL A 49 -15.71 12.22 -19.79
CA VAL A 49 -15.19 12.16 -18.43
C VAL A 49 -16.04 11.13 -17.68
N HIS A 50 -15.67 9.87 -17.82
CA HIS A 50 -16.26 8.79 -17.06
C HIS A 50 -15.49 8.57 -15.76
N HIS A 51 -16.22 8.42 -14.66
CA HIS A 51 -15.63 8.10 -13.36
C HIS A 51 -15.46 6.60 -13.19
N TYR A 52 -14.21 6.18 -13.11
CA TYR A 52 -13.80 4.80 -12.92
C TYR A 52 -12.82 4.68 -11.76
N CYS A 53 -12.74 3.49 -11.17
CA CYS A 53 -11.53 3.05 -10.47
C CYS A 53 -10.33 3.31 -11.35
N ALA A 54 -9.19 3.72 -10.80
CA ALA A 54 -8.07 4.06 -11.64
C ALA A 54 -6.73 3.81 -10.97
N THR A 55 -5.81 3.29 -11.78
CA THR A 55 -4.49 2.84 -11.38
C THR A 55 -3.43 3.85 -11.80
N GLY A 56 -2.54 4.21 -10.87
CA GLY A 56 -1.38 5.06 -11.12
C GLY A 56 -0.09 4.27 -11.10
N VAL A 57 0.88 4.66 -11.95
CA VAL A 57 2.20 4.01 -12.01
C VAL A 57 3.29 5.09 -11.99
N ALA A 58 4.22 4.95 -11.05
CA ALA A 58 5.42 5.78 -10.94
C ALA A 58 6.68 4.93 -11.09
N ILE A 59 7.72 5.49 -11.71
CA ILE A 59 8.96 4.81 -12.07
C ILE A 59 10.12 5.70 -11.66
N CYS A 60 11.15 5.14 -11.04
CA CYS A 60 12.41 5.84 -10.79
C CYS A 60 13.59 4.89 -10.88
N SER A 61 14.77 5.44 -11.17
CA SER A 61 16.02 4.71 -11.19
C SER A 61 17.12 5.49 -10.43
N PRO A 62 17.90 4.85 -9.55
CA PRO A 62 18.93 5.51 -8.73
C PRO A 62 20.07 6.12 -9.54
N ASP A 63 20.50 5.46 -10.62
CA ASP A 63 21.72 5.80 -11.36
C ASP A 63 21.54 7.03 -12.28
N ARG A 64 20.34 7.61 -12.25
CA ARG A 64 19.98 8.83 -12.99
C ARG A 64 20.14 10.11 -12.17
N MET A 65 20.68 10.01 -10.95
CA MET A 65 20.85 11.18 -10.10
C MET A 65 22.26 11.76 -10.26
N GLY A 66 22.32 13.00 -10.76
CA GLY A 66 23.50 13.82 -10.57
C GLY A 66 23.75 14.08 -9.07
N PRO A 67 25.01 14.32 -8.63
CA PRO A 67 25.29 14.66 -7.24
C PRO A 67 24.45 15.86 -6.78
N GLY A 68 23.51 15.63 -5.86
CA GLY A 68 22.66 16.69 -5.29
C GLY A 68 21.32 16.92 -6.00
N GLU A 69 20.93 16.14 -7.00
CA GLU A 69 19.59 16.21 -7.63
C GLU A 69 18.47 15.63 -6.75
N SER A 70 17.23 16.09 -6.95
CA SER A 70 16.07 15.64 -6.16
C SER A 70 15.43 14.44 -6.84
N ILE A 71 15.14 13.39 -6.07
CA ILE A 71 14.45 12.20 -6.57
C ILE A 71 13.07 12.65 -7.08
N THR A 72 12.87 12.58 -8.38
CA THR A 72 11.58 12.90 -9.01
C THR A 72 11.10 11.67 -9.78
N PRO A 73 10.10 10.94 -9.27
CA PRO A 73 9.55 9.80 -9.97
C PRO A 73 8.91 10.23 -11.30
N VAL A 74 9.24 9.53 -12.39
CA VAL A 74 8.53 9.63 -13.68
C VAL A 74 7.23 8.87 -13.56
N VAL A 75 6.16 9.32 -14.23
CA VAL A 75 4.84 8.67 -14.14
C VAL A 75 4.35 8.24 -15.51
N ILE A 76 3.65 7.11 -15.60
CA ILE A 76 3.01 6.69 -16.85
C ILE A 76 1.73 7.52 -17.01
N GLN A 77 1.68 8.32 -18.07
CA GLN A 77 0.52 9.18 -18.37
C GLN A 77 -0.05 8.98 -19.77
N ARG A 78 0.59 8.14 -20.58
CA ARG A 78 0.12 7.76 -21.92
C ARG A 78 -0.43 6.36 -21.85
N TRP A 79 -1.73 6.24 -22.10
CA TRP A 79 -2.48 5.00 -21.99
C TRP A 79 -3.06 4.60 -23.34
N PRO A 80 -3.26 3.29 -23.60
CA PRO A 80 -3.85 2.82 -24.84
C PRO A 80 -5.20 3.48 -25.11
N SER A 81 -5.53 3.67 -26.40
CA SER A 81 -6.77 4.31 -26.90
C SER A 81 -6.88 5.82 -26.67
N VAL A 82 -6.05 6.40 -25.80
CA VAL A 82 -6.04 7.84 -25.48
C VAL A 82 -4.62 8.42 -25.53
N GLU A 83 -3.75 7.89 -26.37
CA GLU A 83 -2.31 8.18 -26.41
C GLU A 83 -1.99 9.66 -26.72
N LYS A 84 -2.97 10.38 -27.27
CA LYS A 84 -2.89 11.83 -27.57
C LYS A 84 -3.09 12.71 -26.34
N PHE A 85 -3.62 12.17 -25.25
CA PHE A 85 -3.91 12.88 -24.01
C PHE A 85 -2.89 12.48 -22.92
N ILE A 86 -2.64 13.39 -21.99
CA ILE A 86 -1.80 13.15 -20.82
C ILE A 86 -2.75 12.93 -19.64
N ILE A 87 -2.87 11.69 -19.19
CA ILE A 87 -3.81 11.31 -18.13
C ILE A 87 -3.08 10.57 -17.02
N ASN A 88 -3.20 11.06 -15.78
CA ASN A 88 -2.43 10.55 -14.64
C ASN A 88 -2.67 9.07 -14.32
N LYS A 89 -3.90 8.58 -14.49
CA LYS A 89 -4.29 7.21 -14.12
C LYS A 89 -5.10 6.54 -15.23
N VAL A 90 -4.96 5.22 -15.34
CA VAL A 90 -5.77 4.38 -16.24
C VAL A 90 -6.97 3.80 -15.51
N PRO A 91 -8.17 3.71 -16.12
CA PRO A 91 -9.30 3.03 -15.51
C PRO A 91 -8.99 1.58 -15.15
N THR A 92 -9.32 1.15 -13.93
CA THR A 92 -9.27 -0.24 -13.47
C THR A 92 -10.52 -0.96 -13.95
N LEU A 93 -10.56 -1.20 -15.26
CA LEU A 93 -11.68 -1.82 -15.97
C LEU A 93 -11.17 -2.93 -16.87
N VAL A 94 -12.00 -3.96 -17.03
CA VAL A 94 -11.87 -4.98 -18.07
C VAL A 94 -13.23 -5.25 -18.69
N THR A 95 -13.26 -5.60 -19.97
CA THR A 95 -14.47 -6.10 -20.61
C THR A 95 -14.35 -7.52 -21.07
N TYR A 96 -15.49 -8.22 -21.04
CA TYR A 96 -15.65 -9.56 -21.57
C TYR A 96 -16.77 -9.56 -22.59
N ARG A 97 -16.66 -10.43 -23.58
CA ARG A 97 -17.75 -10.78 -24.50
C ARG A 97 -18.22 -12.18 -24.15
N ALA A 98 -19.53 -12.42 -24.22
CA ALA A 98 -20.11 -13.71 -23.87
C ALA A 98 -19.49 -14.83 -24.72
N GLY A 99 -19.04 -15.89 -24.05
CA GLY A 99 -18.36 -17.03 -24.68
C GLY A 99 -16.84 -16.90 -24.78
N ASP A 100 -16.27 -15.71 -24.53
CA ASP A 100 -14.83 -15.51 -24.53
C ASP A 100 -14.24 -15.78 -23.13
N PHE A 101 -13.11 -16.48 -23.10
CA PHE A 101 -12.35 -16.76 -21.86
C PHE A 101 -11.31 -15.69 -21.53
N HIS A 102 -11.06 -14.75 -22.46
CA HIS A 102 -10.07 -13.69 -22.31
C HIS A 102 -10.76 -12.32 -22.34
N ILE A 103 -10.12 -11.33 -21.73
CA ILE A 103 -10.58 -9.95 -21.82
C ILE A 103 -10.60 -9.47 -23.27
N ASN A 104 -11.65 -8.73 -23.61
CA ASN A 104 -11.80 -8.07 -24.89
C ASN A 104 -11.06 -6.73 -24.93
N SER A 105 -11.10 -5.98 -23.82
CA SER A 105 -10.42 -4.69 -23.67
C SER A 105 -10.16 -4.37 -22.19
N TRP A 106 -9.30 -3.41 -21.92
CA TRP A 106 -8.99 -2.92 -20.57
C TRP A 106 -8.82 -1.40 -20.57
N GLY A 107 -8.98 -0.78 -19.40
CA GLY A 107 -8.73 0.66 -19.24
C GLY A 107 -9.61 1.53 -20.14
N PHE A 108 -9.00 2.50 -20.82
CA PHE A 108 -9.71 3.40 -21.75
C PHE A 108 -10.17 2.73 -23.04
N ALA A 109 -9.70 1.51 -23.34
CA ALA A 109 -10.20 0.75 -24.47
C ALA A 109 -11.58 0.13 -24.18
N CYS A 110 -12.02 0.11 -22.92
CA CYS A 110 -13.35 -0.36 -22.56
C CYS A 110 -14.42 0.61 -23.09
N PRO A 111 -15.50 0.10 -23.72
CA PRO A 111 -16.61 0.94 -24.15
C PRO A 111 -17.24 1.67 -22.96
N PRO A 112 -17.71 2.91 -23.17
CA PRO A 112 -18.58 3.60 -22.22
C PRO A 112 -19.75 2.71 -21.78
N LEU A 113 -20.20 2.88 -20.53
CA LEU A 113 -21.34 2.10 -20.01
C LEU A 113 -22.58 2.22 -20.91
N GLY A 114 -22.82 3.38 -21.53
CA GLY A 114 -23.96 3.62 -22.44
C GLY A 114 -23.80 3.04 -23.84
N GLU A 115 -22.62 2.51 -24.18
CA GLU A 115 -22.28 1.95 -25.49
C GLU A 115 -21.88 0.47 -25.42
N ILE A 116 -22.24 -0.20 -24.31
CA ILE A 116 -22.01 -1.64 -24.16
C ILE A 116 -22.86 -2.38 -25.20
N GLY A 117 -22.19 -2.92 -26.22
CA GLY A 117 -22.83 -3.77 -27.22
C GLY A 117 -23.45 -5.05 -26.62
N PRO A 118 -24.38 -5.70 -27.35
CA PRO A 118 -25.06 -6.89 -26.87
C PRO A 118 -24.07 -8.00 -26.52
N ALA A 119 -24.34 -8.70 -25.42
CA ALA A 119 -23.51 -9.78 -24.89
C ALA A 119 -22.09 -9.36 -24.47
N MET A 120 -21.85 -8.08 -24.18
CA MET A 120 -20.65 -7.60 -23.52
C MET A 120 -20.92 -7.25 -22.06
N SER A 121 -19.88 -7.37 -21.24
CA SER A 121 -19.94 -6.99 -19.84
C SER A 121 -18.68 -6.24 -19.44
N VAL A 122 -18.85 -5.09 -18.79
CA VAL A 122 -17.77 -4.29 -18.23
C VAL A 122 -17.65 -4.63 -16.75
N ARG A 123 -16.45 -4.96 -16.29
CA ARG A 123 -16.13 -5.19 -14.88
C ARG A 123 -15.22 -4.07 -14.40
N GLY A 124 -15.72 -3.32 -13.43
CA GLY A 124 -15.03 -2.27 -12.70
C GLY A 124 -15.39 -2.33 -11.22
N TYR A 125 -14.84 -1.45 -10.39
CA TYR A 125 -15.13 -1.41 -8.94
C TYR A 125 -14.84 -2.70 -8.16
N PHE A 126 -14.19 -3.67 -8.80
CA PHE A 126 -13.90 -4.98 -8.22
C PHE A 126 -12.77 -4.95 -7.19
N LYS A 127 -12.17 -3.78 -6.92
CA LYS A 127 -11.12 -3.63 -5.89
C LYS A 127 -11.58 -4.19 -4.54
N PHE A 128 -12.76 -3.77 -4.07
CA PHE A 128 -13.30 -4.23 -2.77
C PHE A 128 -13.90 -5.63 -2.82
N PHE A 129 -14.19 -6.17 -4.00
CA PHE A 129 -14.82 -7.49 -4.12
C PHE A 129 -13.86 -8.63 -3.83
N LEU A 130 -12.56 -8.35 -3.67
CA LEU A 130 -11.62 -9.32 -3.11
C LEU A 130 -11.93 -9.57 -1.62
N ASP A 131 -12.50 -8.59 -0.92
CA ASP A 131 -13.09 -8.79 0.40
C ASP A 131 -14.46 -9.46 0.27
N GLU A 132 -14.54 -10.73 0.64
CA GLU A 132 -15.76 -11.54 0.52
C GLU A 132 -16.94 -10.93 1.27
N ASP A 133 -16.71 -10.25 2.40
CA ASP A 133 -17.76 -9.55 3.14
C ASP A 133 -18.38 -8.42 2.30
N HIS A 134 -17.53 -7.67 1.60
CA HIS A 134 -17.96 -6.61 0.69
C HIS A 134 -18.63 -7.14 -0.57
N LEU A 135 -18.13 -8.26 -1.10
CA LEU A 135 -18.74 -8.95 -2.23
C LEU A 135 -20.14 -9.44 -1.90
N ILE A 136 -20.33 -10.05 -0.73
CA ILE A 136 -21.64 -10.52 -0.25
C ILE A 136 -22.61 -9.34 -0.13
N GLU A 137 -22.18 -8.22 0.46
CA GLU A 137 -23.03 -7.04 0.59
C GLU A 137 -23.40 -6.45 -0.78
N ALA A 138 -22.45 -6.33 -1.69
CA ALA A 138 -22.72 -5.85 -3.05
C ALA A 138 -23.67 -6.78 -3.81
N ASN A 139 -23.54 -8.11 -3.63
CA ASN A 139 -24.41 -9.10 -4.25
C ASN A 139 -25.87 -9.03 -3.76
N ARG A 140 -26.14 -8.44 -2.58
CA ARG A 140 -27.53 -8.25 -2.08
C ARG A 140 -28.31 -7.22 -2.89
N GLU A 141 -27.62 -6.33 -3.59
CA GLU A 141 -28.22 -5.27 -4.40
C GLU A 141 -28.52 -5.72 -5.84
N ILE A 142 -28.09 -6.93 -6.25
CA ILE A 142 -28.25 -7.44 -7.62
C ILE A 142 -28.98 -8.80 -7.66
N PRO A 143 -29.64 -9.15 -8.79
CA PRO A 143 -30.34 -10.43 -8.96
C PRO A 143 -29.43 -11.64 -8.74
N GLU A 144 -29.99 -12.75 -8.22
CA GLU A 144 -29.24 -13.98 -7.86
C GLU A 144 -28.47 -14.57 -9.06
N ASP A 145 -29.03 -14.49 -10.27
CA ASP A 145 -28.43 -14.95 -11.51
C ASP A 145 -27.32 -14.03 -12.06
N GLU A 146 -27.17 -12.83 -11.50
CA GLU A 146 -26.15 -11.84 -11.86
C GLU A 146 -25.06 -11.69 -10.79
N GLN A 147 -25.17 -12.41 -9.68
CA GLN A 147 -24.22 -12.33 -8.56
C GLN A 147 -22.82 -12.78 -8.96
N TYR A 148 -21.83 -12.13 -8.37
CA TYR A 148 -20.42 -12.39 -8.64
C TYR A 148 -19.85 -13.36 -7.59
N ASP A 149 -19.02 -14.30 -8.04
CA ASP A 149 -18.24 -15.15 -7.14
C ASP A 149 -16.79 -14.64 -6.99
N ILE A 150 -16.14 -15.02 -5.89
CA ILE A 150 -14.77 -14.61 -5.59
C ILE A 150 -13.76 -15.07 -6.66
N ARG A 151 -14.04 -16.18 -7.35
CA ARG A 151 -13.19 -16.71 -8.41
C ARG A 151 -13.17 -15.79 -9.62
N SER A 152 -14.34 -15.26 -9.99
CA SER A 152 -14.52 -14.29 -11.07
C SER A 152 -13.80 -13.00 -10.74
N VAL A 153 -13.91 -12.51 -9.51
CA VAL A 153 -13.20 -11.30 -9.04
C VAL A 153 -11.69 -11.48 -9.14
N ARG A 154 -11.14 -12.61 -8.66
CA ARG A 154 -9.71 -12.94 -8.81
C ARG A 154 -9.29 -12.97 -10.28
N GLY A 155 -10.16 -13.48 -11.15
CA GLY A 155 -9.97 -13.45 -12.61
C GLY A 155 -9.86 -12.02 -13.16
N TRP A 156 -10.78 -11.12 -12.78
CA TRP A 156 -10.76 -9.72 -13.22
C TRP A 156 -9.50 -8.98 -12.77
N TYR A 157 -9.05 -9.24 -11.54
CA TYR A 157 -7.77 -8.74 -11.05
C TYR A 157 -6.60 -9.26 -11.90
N THR A 158 -6.53 -10.57 -12.13
CA THR A 158 -5.45 -11.21 -12.90
C THR A 158 -5.39 -10.64 -14.31
N ASP A 159 -6.54 -10.54 -14.99
CA ASP A 159 -6.60 -10.06 -16.37
C ASP A 159 -6.20 -8.57 -16.48
N PHE A 160 -6.73 -7.72 -15.58
CA PHE A 160 -6.36 -6.31 -15.55
C PHE A 160 -4.87 -6.11 -15.27
N LEU A 161 -4.35 -6.79 -14.25
CA LEU A 161 -2.95 -6.71 -13.85
C LEU A 161 -2.03 -7.23 -14.97
N THR A 162 -2.46 -8.23 -15.74
CA THR A 162 -1.68 -8.78 -16.87
C THR A 162 -1.57 -7.75 -17.99
N ALA A 163 -2.67 -7.08 -18.32
CA ALA A 163 -2.69 -6.01 -19.30
C ALA A 163 -1.85 -4.80 -18.84
N LEU A 164 -1.98 -4.40 -17.57
CA LEU A 164 -1.19 -3.33 -16.97
C LEU A 164 0.31 -3.66 -16.99
N HIS A 165 0.69 -4.87 -16.58
CA HIS A 165 2.08 -5.31 -16.59
C HIS A 165 2.66 -5.26 -18.00
N SER A 166 1.93 -5.79 -18.99
CA SER A 166 2.33 -5.75 -20.40
C SER A 166 2.56 -4.31 -20.90
N HIS A 167 1.71 -3.36 -20.49
CA HIS A 167 1.88 -1.94 -20.83
C HIS A 167 3.10 -1.31 -20.13
N ILE A 168 3.35 -1.66 -18.87
CA ILE A 168 4.55 -1.19 -18.16
C ILE A 168 5.82 -1.72 -18.83
N ILE A 169 5.86 -3.02 -19.18
CA ILE A 169 6.99 -3.62 -19.92
C ILE A 169 7.22 -2.87 -21.23
N ALA A 170 6.18 -2.69 -22.05
CA ALA A 170 6.28 -1.95 -23.31
C ALA A 170 6.76 -0.50 -23.10
N HIS A 171 6.31 0.15 -22.02
CA HIS A 171 6.78 1.49 -21.66
C HIS A 171 8.28 1.48 -21.30
N LEU A 172 8.75 0.52 -20.50
CA LEU A 172 10.16 0.41 -20.15
C LEU A 172 11.02 0.10 -21.38
N GLU A 173 10.60 -0.83 -22.24
CA GLU A 173 11.29 -1.19 -23.49
C GLU A 173 11.38 -0.03 -24.49
N ALA A 174 10.34 0.80 -24.56
CA ALA A 174 10.31 2.00 -25.40
C ALA A 174 11.29 3.09 -24.91
N HIS A 175 11.81 2.96 -23.70
CA HIS A 175 12.80 3.85 -23.11
C HIS A 175 14.03 3.03 -22.67
N PRO A 176 14.90 2.59 -23.60
CA PRO A 176 16.04 1.70 -23.31
C PRO A 176 17.03 2.25 -22.27
N TRP A 177 16.94 3.55 -21.96
CA TRP A 177 17.70 4.19 -20.92
C TRP A 177 17.15 3.92 -19.50
N LEU A 178 15.89 3.47 -19.37
CA LEU A 178 15.28 3.06 -18.12
C LEU A 178 15.62 1.61 -17.78
N VAL A 179 15.64 0.71 -18.76
CA VAL A 179 15.83 -0.73 -18.51
C VAL A 179 16.73 -1.36 -19.56
N ASP A 180 17.62 -2.25 -19.11
CA ASP A 180 18.19 -3.32 -19.91
C ASP A 180 17.84 -4.64 -19.23
N TRP A 181 16.93 -5.42 -19.83
CA TRP A 181 16.44 -6.66 -19.25
C TRP A 181 17.51 -7.71 -18.96
N SER A 182 18.70 -7.59 -19.57
CA SER A 182 19.81 -8.49 -19.30
C SER A 182 20.57 -8.20 -18.00
N SER A 183 20.48 -6.97 -17.49
CA SER A 183 21.32 -6.48 -16.38
C SER A 183 20.55 -5.70 -15.31
N THR A 184 19.49 -4.99 -15.67
CA THR A 184 18.66 -4.19 -14.77
C THR A 184 17.71 -5.07 -13.97
N LYS A 185 17.74 -4.95 -12.64
CA LYS A 185 16.71 -5.51 -11.76
C LYS A 185 15.48 -4.61 -11.69
N VAL A 186 14.30 -5.14 -11.98
CA VAL A 186 13.02 -4.40 -11.85
C VAL A 186 12.31 -4.80 -10.56
N GLU A 187 12.03 -3.81 -9.70
CA GLU A 187 11.33 -3.97 -8.43
C GLU A 187 9.96 -3.30 -8.52
N TYR A 188 8.89 -4.10 -8.58
CA TYR A 188 7.52 -3.64 -8.53
C TYR A 188 7.05 -3.55 -7.08
N ILE A 189 6.58 -2.37 -6.67
CA ILE A 189 6.06 -2.12 -5.33
C ILE A 189 4.59 -1.72 -5.45
N PHE A 190 3.71 -2.53 -4.87
CA PHE A 190 2.27 -2.26 -4.82
C PHE A 190 1.90 -1.65 -3.47
N SER A 191 1.01 -0.67 -3.47
CA SER A 191 0.38 -0.22 -2.23
C SER A 191 -0.58 -1.28 -1.70
N LEU A 192 -0.68 -1.36 -0.37
CA LEU A 192 -1.73 -2.13 0.30
C LEU A 192 -2.91 -1.19 0.65
N PRO A 193 -4.16 -1.52 0.30
CA PRO A 193 -5.30 -0.76 0.80
C PRO A 193 -5.29 -0.74 2.33
N THR A 194 -5.36 0.44 2.96
CA THR A 194 -5.22 0.56 4.42
C THR A 194 -6.28 -0.23 5.18
N MET A 195 -7.48 -0.36 4.60
CA MET A 195 -8.57 -1.20 5.15
C MET A 195 -8.21 -2.70 5.27
N TRP A 196 -7.20 -3.17 4.52
CA TRP A 196 -6.81 -4.59 4.49
C TRP A 196 -5.64 -4.91 5.42
N LYS A 197 -5.07 -3.91 6.10
CA LYS A 197 -3.86 -4.10 6.92
C LYS A 197 -4.00 -5.27 7.92
N ASP A 198 -5.17 -5.41 8.54
CA ASP A 198 -5.48 -6.43 9.55
C ASP A 198 -6.14 -7.69 8.98
N ARG A 199 -6.27 -7.78 7.64
CA ARG A 199 -6.94 -8.87 6.91
C ARG A 199 -5.92 -9.72 6.17
N ASP A 200 -5.22 -10.59 6.90
CA ASP A 200 -4.16 -11.44 6.33
C ASP A 200 -4.62 -12.35 5.20
N ASP A 201 -5.88 -12.79 5.23
CA ASP A 201 -6.53 -13.52 4.14
C ASP A 201 -6.54 -12.71 2.85
N LEU A 202 -7.00 -11.45 2.90
CA LEU A 202 -7.09 -10.57 1.74
C LEU A 202 -5.71 -10.17 1.22
N VAL A 203 -4.78 -9.89 2.11
CA VAL A 203 -3.43 -9.49 1.70
C VAL A 203 -2.71 -10.64 1.02
N ARG A 204 -2.79 -11.87 1.56
CA ARG A 204 -2.19 -13.04 0.91
C ARG A 204 -2.82 -13.32 -0.45
N ASP A 205 -4.13 -13.15 -0.58
CA ASP A 205 -4.83 -13.36 -1.84
C ASP A 205 -4.38 -12.33 -2.89
N PHE A 206 -4.35 -11.05 -2.51
CA PHE A 206 -3.85 -9.97 -3.36
C PHE A 206 -2.38 -10.17 -3.75
N GLU A 207 -1.51 -10.44 -2.77
CA GLU A 207 -0.10 -10.74 -2.99
C GLU A 207 0.08 -11.93 -3.95
N GLY A 208 -0.71 -13.00 -3.79
CA GLY A 208 -0.70 -14.16 -4.65
C GLY A 208 -1.01 -13.82 -6.10
N ILE A 209 -2.06 -13.03 -6.33
CA ILE A 209 -2.44 -12.57 -7.69
C ILE A 209 -1.32 -11.71 -8.29
N VAL A 210 -0.83 -10.70 -7.56
CA VAL A 210 0.20 -9.79 -8.08
C VAL A 210 1.48 -10.56 -8.42
N ARG A 211 1.94 -11.45 -7.54
CA ARG A 211 3.14 -12.28 -7.80
C ARG A 211 2.95 -13.18 -9.01
N GLN A 212 1.78 -13.80 -9.18
CA GLN A 212 1.50 -14.63 -10.34
C GLN A 212 1.54 -13.82 -11.66
N THR A 213 1.18 -12.54 -11.62
CA THR A 213 1.07 -11.69 -12.81
C THR A 213 2.34 -10.91 -13.15
N PHE A 214 3.04 -10.38 -12.13
CA PHE A 214 4.18 -9.47 -12.29
C PHE A 214 5.55 -10.14 -12.13
N ASN A 215 5.62 -11.42 -11.73
CA ASN A 215 6.90 -12.09 -11.47
C ASN A 215 7.19 -13.29 -12.40
N PRO A 216 7.71 -13.07 -13.62
CA PRO A 216 8.01 -14.16 -14.54
C PRO A 216 9.48 -14.63 -14.55
N GLY A 217 10.41 -14.08 -13.77
CA GLY A 217 11.84 -14.46 -13.89
C GLY A 217 12.83 -13.81 -12.92
N GLU A 218 14.12 -14.15 -13.07
CA GLU A 218 15.21 -13.85 -12.10
C GLU A 218 15.49 -12.34 -11.89
N ASN A 219 15.21 -11.50 -12.89
CA ASN A 219 15.48 -10.05 -12.83
C ASN A 219 14.29 -9.20 -12.36
N CYS A 220 13.19 -9.82 -11.95
CA CYS A 220 11.99 -9.12 -11.44
C CYS A 220 11.74 -9.47 -9.98
N SER A 221 11.25 -8.50 -9.21
CA SER A 221 10.79 -8.69 -7.84
C SER A 221 9.50 -7.92 -7.62
N VAL A 222 8.62 -8.47 -6.78
CA VAL A 222 7.30 -7.92 -6.48
C VAL A 222 7.17 -7.80 -4.97
N VAL A 223 6.77 -6.61 -4.51
CA VAL A 223 6.67 -6.26 -3.10
C VAL A 223 5.30 -5.66 -2.85
N ILE A 224 4.63 -6.14 -1.79
CA ILE A 224 3.52 -5.39 -1.20
C ILE A 224 4.15 -4.44 -0.17
N GLY A 225 4.18 -3.16 -0.50
CA GLY A 225 4.91 -2.14 0.23
C GLY A 225 4.07 -1.48 1.32
N LEU A 226 4.15 -0.14 1.36
CA LEU A 226 3.40 0.69 2.30
C LEU A 226 1.89 0.56 2.07
N THR A 227 1.11 0.83 3.11
CA THR A 227 -0.32 1.10 2.92
C THR A 227 -0.53 2.37 2.09
N GLU A 228 -1.71 2.53 1.48
CA GLU A 228 -2.06 3.74 0.70
C GLU A 228 -1.88 5.02 1.54
N GLY A 229 -2.36 5.02 2.79
CA GLY A 229 -2.19 6.14 3.71
C GLY A 229 -0.72 6.43 4.05
N GLU A 230 0.09 5.39 4.27
CA GLU A 230 1.52 5.54 4.54
C GLU A 230 2.31 6.04 3.32
N ALA A 231 2.01 5.53 2.13
CA ALA A 231 2.64 5.97 0.89
C ALA A 231 2.30 7.45 0.59
N SER A 232 1.03 7.84 0.75
CA SER A 232 0.62 9.24 0.62
C SER A 232 1.34 10.14 1.63
N ALA A 233 1.54 9.66 2.85
CA ALA A 233 2.34 10.35 3.86
C ALA A 233 3.80 10.52 3.47
N VAL A 234 4.45 9.50 2.91
CA VAL A 234 5.83 9.61 2.39
C VAL A 234 5.90 10.67 1.31
N TYR A 235 4.99 10.63 0.34
CA TYR A 235 4.94 11.62 -0.73
C TYR A 235 4.81 13.04 -0.18
N THR A 236 3.90 13.22 0.77
CA THR A 236 3.65 14.49 1.46
C THR A 236 4.88 14.99 2.21
N ALA A 237 5.54 14.13 2.99
CA ALA A 237 6.70 14.51 3.78
C ALA A 237 7.92 14.87 2.90
N LYS A 238 8.01 14.31 1.69
CA LYS A 238 9.13 14.53 0.77
C LYS A 238 8.85 15.56 -0.34
N GLY A 239 7.58 15.78 -0.68
CA GLY A 239 7.15 16.64 -1.78
C GLY A 239 6.85 18.09 -1.36
N ILE A 240 6.60 18.32 -0.07
CA ILE A 240 6.30 19.66 0.41
C ILE A 240 7.62 20.42 0.59
N GLY A 241 7.77 21.53 -0.12
CA GLY A 241 8.84 22.53 0.07
C GLY A 241 8.77 23.28 1.42
N HIS A 242 8.17 22.67 2.44
CA HIS A 242 8.12 23.16 3.80
C HIS A 242 9.35 22.64 4.54
N GLN A 243 9.98 23.55 5.28
CA GLN A 243 11.02 23.17 6.22
C GLN A 243 10.34 22.62 7.48
N TYR A 244 9.94 21.35 7.42
CA TYR A 244 9.55 20.63 8.62
C TYR A 244 10.66 20.73 9.65
N LYS A 245 10.28 20.78 10.92
CA LYS A 245 11.21 20.72 12.04
C LYS A 245 11.10 19.38 12.72
N LYS A 246 12.19 18.97 13.35
CA LYS A 246 12.15 17.86 14.29
C LYS A 246 11.02 18.09 15.30
N ASP A 247 10.28 17.03 15.59
CA ASP A 247 9.11 16.98 16.46
C ASP A 247 7.83 17.65 15.93
N ASP A 248 7.82 18.17 14.69
CA ASP A 248 6.57 18.55 14.03
C ASP A 248 5.67 17.32 13.88
N ALA A 249 4.40 17.47 14.25
CA ALA A 249 3.38 16.45 14.08
C ALA A 249 2.43 16.79 12.92
N LEU A 250 2.19 15.80 12.06
CA LEU A 250 1.49 15.90 10.79
C LEU A 250 0.32 14.92 10.81
N LEU A 251 -0.89 15.36 10.50
CA LEU A 251 -2.00 14.48 10.16
C LEU A 251 -2.16 14.47 8.65
N VAL A 252 -1.94 13.33 8.01
CA VAL A 252 -2.18 13.13 6.58
C VAL A 252 -3.56 12.53 6.43
N CYS A 253 -4.44 13.21 5.70
CA CYS A 253 -5.79 12.80 5.37
C CYS A 253 -5.89 12.65 3.85
N ASP A 254 -5.76 11.41 3.36
CA ASP A 254 -5.94 11.09 1.95
C ASP A 254 -7.41 10.78 1.67
N ALA A 255 -8.17 11.82 1.31
CA ALA A 255 -9.57 11.70 0.93
C ALA A 255 -9.65 11.29 -0.54
N GLY A 256 -9.63 9.97 -0.77
CA GLY A 256 -9.74 9.36 -2.08
C GLY A 256 -11.18 9.33 -2.59
N GLY A 257 -11.39 8.57 -3.67
CA GLY A 257 -12.75 8.41 -4.19
C GLY A 257 -13.53 7.26 -3.53
N GLY A 258 -12.88 6.27 -2.93
CA GLY A 258 -13.55 5.16 -2.21
C GLY A 258 -13.41 5.20 -0.71
N THR A 259 -12.19 5.48 -0.26
CA THR A 259 -11.79 5.54 1.14
C THR A 259 -11.21 6.89 1.46
N THR A 260 -11.24 7.21 2.76
CA THR A 260 -10.44 8.27 3.34
C THR A 260 -9.48 7.64 4.33
N ASP A 261 -8.20 7.86 4.11
CA ASP A 261 -7.10 7.26 4.88
C ASP A 261 -6.47 8.34 5.77
N ILE A 262 -6.26 8.03 7.05
CA ILE A 262 -5.64 8.93 8.04
C ILE A 262 -4.39 8.29 8.62
N CYS A 263 -3.31 9.07 8.64
CA CYS A 263 -2.08 8.72 9.35
C CYS A 263 -1.51 9.96 10.06
N ILE A 264 -1.13 9.80 11.32
CA ILE A 264 -0.54 10.85 12.15
C ILE A 264 0.93 10.50 12.39
N LEU A 265 1.80 11.44 12.05
CA LEU A 265 3.24 11.26 11.95
C LEU A 265 3.95 12.33 12.75
N LYS A 266 5.14 12.00 13.24
CA LYS A 266 6.07 12.94 13.83
C LYS A 266 7.40 12.88 13.07
N VAL A 267 7.94 14.04 12.77
CA VAL A 267 9.26 14.16 12.17
C VAL A 267 10.32 13.82 13.21
N GLU A 268 11.05 12.73 13.01
CA GLU A 268 12.11 12.28 13.93
C GLU A 268 13.45 12.89 13.56
N LYS A 269 13.79 12.88 12.27
CA LYS A 269 15.06 13.38 11.76
C LYS A 269 14.89 13.90 10.33
N ILE A 270 15.63 14.97 10.04
CA ILE A 270 15.83 15.48 8.67
C ILE A 270 17.33 15.54 8.44
N ASP A 271 17.80 14.91 7.36
CA ASP A 271 19.21 14.85 7.00
C ASP A 271 19.35 15.10 5.49
N GLY A 272 19.58 16.37 5.14
CA GLY A 272 19.54 16.81 3.75
C GLY A 272 18.17 16.57 3.12
N LYS A 273 18.08 15.62 2.18
CA LYS A 273 16.84 15.23 1.49
C LYS A 273 16.18 13.97 2.09
N ALA A 274 16.83 13.33 3.05
CA ALA A 274 16.25 12.20 3.78
C ALA A 274 15.38 12.73 4.92
N VAL A 275 14.16 12.22 5.00
CA VAL A 275 13.22 12.50 6.09
C VAL A 275 12.87 11.18 6.76
N GLU A 276 12.97 11.16 8.08
CA GLU A 276 12.60 10.01 8.91
C GLU A 276 11.40 10.40 9.76
N LEU A 277 10.37 9.56 9.69
CA LEU A 277 9.08 9.75 10.34
C LEU A 277 8.82 8.60 11.32
N VAL A 278 8.27 8.97 12.46
CA VAL A 278 7.69 8.03 13.44
C VAL A 278 6.19 8.17 13.40
N ARG A 279 5.48 7.05 13.35
CA ARG A 279 4.02 7.05 13.43
C ARG A 279 3.55 7.28 14.86
N LEU A 280 2.56 8.13 15.01
CA LEU A 280 1.89 8.42 16.27
C LEU A 280 0.55 7.67 16.41
N ASN A 281 -0.09 7.33 15.28
CA ASN A 281 -1.09 6.26 15.20
C ASN A 281 -0.78 5.29 14.03
N GLU A 282 -1.36 4.10 14.08
CA GLU A 282 -1.43 3.24 12.90
C GLU A 282 -2.22 3.96 11.79
N ALA A 283 -1.87 3.72 10.53
CA ALA A 283 -2.70 4.19 9.43
C ALA A 283 -4.09 3.54 9.52
N GLN A 284 -5.14 4.36 9.44
CA GLN A 284 -6.53 3.93 9.55
C GLN A 284 -7.28 4.40 8.30
N ALA A 285 -8.39 3.74 7.96
CA ALA A 285 -9.23 4.19 6.85
C ALA A 285 -10.72 3.97 7.12
N ILE A 286 -11.57 4.70 6.39
CA ILE A 286 -13.03 4.56 6.39
C ILE A 286 -13.59 4.57 4.97
N TYR A 287 -14.77 3.98 4.78
CA TYR A 287 -15.55 4.05 3.53
C TYR A 287 -16.26 5.40 3.35
N ALA A 288 -15.46 6.46 3.21
CA ALA A 288 -15.89 7.80 2.84
C ALA A 288 -15.06 8.30 1.67
N GLY A 289 -15.71 8.73 0.59
CA GLY A 289 -15.03 9.16 -0.62
C GLY A 289 -15.99 9.67 -1.69
N SER A 290 -15.44 10.19 -2.78
CA SER A 290 -16.18 10.79 -3.90
C SER A 290 -17.26 9.88 -4.51
N VAL A 291 -17.06 8.56 -4.56
CA VAL A 291 -18.05 7.61 -5.11
C VAL A 291 -19.34 7.57 -4.30
N GLN A 292 -19.27 7.87 -3.00
CA GLN A 292 -20.48 7.92 -2.18
C GLN A 292 -21.34 9.15 -2.48
N ILE A 293 -20.74 10.21 -3.05
CA ILE A 293 -21.45 11.37 -3.59
C ILE A 293 -22.15 10.96 -4.90
N ASP A 294 -21.48 10.21 -5.76
CA ASP A 294 -22.06 9.66 -6.99
C ASP A 294 -23.26 8.75 -6.68
N ARG A 295 -23.14 7.87 -5.70
CA ARG A 295 -24.25 7.01 -5.25
C ARG A 295 -25.41 7.80 -4.64
N ALA A 296 -25.13 8.89 -3.93
CA ALA A 296 -26.19 9.74 -3.38
C ALA A 296 -26.98 10.43 -4.50
N PHE A 297 -26.29 10.90 -5.54
CA PHE A 297 -26.93 11.44 -6.73
C PHE A 297 -27.68 10.37 -7.53
N GLU A 298 -27.10 9.18 -7.70
CA GLU A 298 -27.75 8.04 -8.36
C GLU A 298 -29.10 7.71 -7.70
N LYS A 299 -29.14 7.59 -6.37
CA LYS A 299 -30.38 7.35 -5.61
C LYS A 299 -31.42 8.46 -5.79
N LYS A 300 -30.99 9.72 -5.87
CA LYS A 300 -31.90 10.83 -6.20
C LYS A 300 -32.49 10.63 -7.59
N VAL A 301 -31.65 10.36 -8.59
CA VAL A 301 -32.11 10.15 -9.97
C VAL A 301 -33.05 8.94 -10.04
N GLU A 302 -32.78 7.85 -9.34
CA GLU A 302 -33.68 6.69 -9.27
C GLU A 302 -35.08 7.08 -8.79
N GLU A 303 -35.19 7.87 -7.73
CA GLU A 303 -36.48 8.32 -7.21
C GLU A 303 -37.20 9.25 -8.21
N GLU A 304 -36.48 10.21 -8.81
CA GLU A 304 -37.03 11.09 -9.86
C GLU A 304 -37.53 10.26 -11.05
N LEU A 305 -36.78 9.24 -11.47
CA LEU A 305 -37.18 8.33 -12.54
C LEU A 305 -38.43 7.51 -12.17
N ARG A 306 -38.60 7.10 -10.89
CA ARG A 306 -39.84 6.44 -10.44
C ARG A 306 -41.04 7.38 -10.55
N ILE A 307 -40.86 8.65 -10.19
CA ILE A 307 -41.89 9.69 -10.32
C ILE A 307 -42.24 9.89 -11.80
N ILE A 308 -41.24 10.07 -12.67
CA ILE A 308 -41.44 10.22 -14.12
C ILE A 308 -42.16 9.01 -14.71
N LYS A 309 -41.77 7.79 -14.36
CA LYS A 309 -42.43 6.56 -14.83
C LYS A 309 -43.91 6.53 -14.41
N ARG A 310 -44.24 7.01 -13.22
CA ARG A 310 -45.62 7.05 -12.71
C ARG A 310 -46.46 8.14 -13.39
N GLU A 311 -45.90 9.32 -13.58
CA GLU A 311 -46.61 10.52 -14.05
C GLU A 311 -46.65 10.62 -15.57
N HIS A 312 -45.68 10.01 -16.26
CA HIS A 312 -45.59 9.95 -17.72
C HIS A 312 -45.44 8.50 -18.23
N PRO A 313 -46.49 7.65 -18.15
CA PRO A 313 -46.41 6.25 -18.58
C PRO A 313 -45.93 6.06 -20.03
N GLY A 314 -46.23 7.01 -20.92
CA GLY A 314 -45.79 6.99 -22.32
C GLY A 314 -44.27 7.14 -22.52
N LEU A 315 -43.53 7.58 -21.50
CA LEU A 315 -42.08 7.73 -21.53
C LEU A 315 -41.34 6.51 -20.94
N GLN A 316 -42.06 5.55 -20.34
CA GLN A 316 -41.46 4.38 -19.68
C GLN A 316 -40.57 3.55 -20.61
N GLN A 317 -40.93 3.41 -21.90
CA GLN A 317 -40.16 2.63 -22.86
C GLN A 317 -38.78 3.23 -23.16
N GLY A 318 -38.60 4.54 -22.97
CA GLY A 318 -37.30 5.21 -23.16
C GLY A 318 -36.38 5.13 -21.96
N LEU A 319 -36.90 4.78 -20.78
CA LEU A 319 -36.16 4.78 -19.52
C LEU A 319 -35.54 3.40 -19.25
N GLN A 320 -34.26 3.26 -19.57
CA GLN A 320 -33.51 2.04 -19.30
C GLN A 320 -33.27 1.84 -17.79
N GLU A 321 -33.07 0.60 -17.38
CA GLU A 321 -32.84 0.20 -15.99
C GLU A 321 -31.64 0.92 -15.36
N HIS A 322 -30.57 1.12 -16.13
CA HIS A 322 -29.33 1.75 -15.67
C HIS A 322 -29.27 3.27 -15.87
N THR A 323 -30.38 3.94 -16.22
CA THR A 323 -30.38 5.37 -16.54
C THR A 323 -29.78 6.24 -15.42
N ALA A 324 -30.16 5.97 -14.16
CA ALA A 324 -29.61 6.69 -13.01
C ALA A 324 -28.10 6.48 -12.85
N HIS A 325 -27.66 5.23 -13.03
CA HIS A 325 -26.26 4.83 -13.00
C HIS A 325 -25.42 5.52 -14.08
N HIS A 326 -25.98 5.67 -15.29
CA HIS A 326 -25.35 6.42 -16.38
C HIS A 326 -25.26 7.90 -16.07
N MET A 327 -26.34 8.50 -15.55
CA MET A 327 -26.36 9.92 -15.20
C MET A 327 -25.35 10.24 -14.09
N SER A 328 -25.24 9.37 -13.07
CA SER A 328 -24.29 9.58 -11.97
C SER A 328 -22.84 9.47 -12.39
N ARG A 329 -22.50 8.74 -13.45
CA ARG A 329 -21.13 8.61 -14.00
C ARG A 329 -20.90 9.45 -15.25
N GLY A 330 -21.92 10.15 -15.71
CA GLY A 330 -21.88 10.97 -16.92
C GLY A 330 -21.15 12.30 -16.69
N HIS A 331 -20.58 12.85 -17.77
CA HIS A 331 -19.79 14.07 -17.72
C HIS A 331 -20.54 15.26 -17.10
N VAL A 332 -21.86 15.34 -17.26
CA VAL A 332 -22.67 16.46 -16.74
C VAL A 332 -22.59 16.53 -15.21
N PHE A 333 -23.00 15.47 -14.51
CA PHE A 333 -22.95 15.45 -13.05
C PHE A 333 -21.51 15.50 -12.54
N GLN A 334 -20.59 14.81 -13.21
CA GLN A 334 -19.19 14.78 -12.80
C GLN A 334 -18.51 16.15 -12.89
N ASN A 335 -18.81 16.94 -13.92
CA ASN A 335 -18.34 18.33 -14.02
C ASN A 335 -18.94 19.21 -12.92
N ILE A 336 -20.24 19.05 -12.62
CA ILE A 336 -20.89 19.79 -11.54
C ILE A 336 -20.23 19.45 -10.19
N LYS A 337 -20.05 18.16 -9.89
CA LYS A 337 -19.40 17.69 -8.66
C LYS A 337 -17.96 18.19 -8.54
N ALA A 338 -17.18 18.07 -9.61
CA ALA A 338 -15.77 18.45 -9.63
C ALA A 338 -15.56 19.97 -9.49
N SER A 339 -16.46 20.77 -10.05
CA SER A 339 -16.43 22.24 -9.98
C SER A 339 -17.28 22.83 -8.86
N PHE A 340 -17.77 22.00 -7.93
CA PHE A 340 -18.64 22.48 -6.86
C PHE A 340 -17.88 23.50 -5.98
N ARG A 341 -18.43 24.72 -5.92
CA ARG A 341 -17.84 25.93 -5.27
C ARG A 341 -16.63 26.54 -5.97
N ASP A 342 -16.34 26.15 -7.21
CA ASP A 342 -15.53 26.97 -8.10
C ASP A 342 -16.32 28.23 -8.50
N ALA A 343 -15.62 29.32 -8.83
CA ALA A 343 -16.25 30.61 -9.14
C ALA A 343 -17.29 30.47 -10.27
N GLY A 344 -18.54 30.89 -10.02
CA GLY A 344 -19.63 30.91 -11.02
C GLY A 344 -20.70 29.82 -10.90
N ALA A 345 -20.85 29.15 -9.75
CA ALA A 345 -21.89 28.15 -9.55
C ALA A 345 -23.32 28.70 -9.79
N LEU A 346 -24.07 28.01 -10.66
CA LEU A 346 -25.50 28.24 -10.86
C LEU A 346 -26.29 27.85 -9.59
N PRO A 347 -27.47 28.45 -9.33
CA PRO A 347 -28.31 28.07 -8.20
C PRO A 347 -28.89 26.64 -8.33
N SER A 348 -29.01 26.15 -9.58
CA SER A 348 -29.49 24.81 -9.90
C SER A 348 -29.05 24.39 -11.30
N TRP A 349 -29.03 23.08 -11.53
CA TRP A 349 -28.79 22.44 -12.82
C TRP A 349 -30.02 21.65 -13.26
N SER A 350 -30.30 21.67 -14.54
CA SER A 350 -31.34 20.86 -15.19
C SER A 350 -30.65 19.81 -16.07
N LEU A 351 -30.76 18.54 -15.69
CA LEU A 351 -30.07 17.43 -16.33
C LEU A 351 -31.05 16.64 -17.18
N SER A 352 -30.78 16.57 -18.48
CA SER A 352 -31.57 15.76 -19.40
C SER A 352 -31.45 14.28 -19.08
N VAL A 353 -32.57 13.57 -19.20
CA VAL A 353 -32.63 12.13 -18.94
C VAL A 353 -32.33 11.37 -20.24
N PRO A 354 -31.25 10.58 -20.30
CA PRO A 354 -30.95 9.76 -21.47
C PRO A 354 -32.11 8.82 -21.83
N GLY A 355 -32.37 8.67 -23.14
CA GLY A 355 -33.44 7.82 -23.65
C GLY A 355 -34.82 8.49 -23.74
N LEU A 356 -34.99 9.70 -23.22
CA LEU A 356 -36.19 10.51 -23.46
C LEU A 356 -36.06 11.38 -24.73
N PRO A 357 -37.18 11.71 -25.42
CA PRO A 357 -37.15 12.63 -26.54
C PRO A 357 -36.62 14.02 -26.13
N ASN A 358 -35.80 14.65 -26.98
CA ASN A 358 -35.21 15.98 -26.74
C ASN A 358 -36.24 17.11 -26.49
N ASN A 359 -37.50 16.88 -26.82
CA ASN A 359 -38.65 17.76 -26.63
C ASN A 359 -39.55 17.35 -25.45
N SER A 360 -39.08 16.47 -24.56
CA SER A 360 -39.73 16.22 -23.29
C SER A 360 -39.37 17.33 -22.29
N ASP A 361 -40.36 17.96 -21.66
CA ASP A 361 -40.15 18.95 -20.59
C ASP A 361 -39.70 18.31 -19.26
N VAL A 362 -39.11 17.11 -19.32
CA VAL A 362 -38.84 16.24 -18.18
C VAL A 362 -37.33 16.13 -17.98
N ASN A 363 -36.83 16.82 -16.96
CA ASN A 363 -35.42 16.81 -16.57
C ASN A 363 -35.29 16.47 -15.08
N VAL A 364 -34.13 15.96 -14.68
CA VAL A 364 -33.75 15.88 -13.27
C VAL A 364 -33.19 17.24 -12.86
N TYR A 365 -33.80 17.85 -11.85
CA TYR A 365 -33.30 19.09 -11.27
C TYR A 365 -32.39 18.80 -10.08
N LEU A 366 -31.28 19.51 -10.02
CA LEU A 366 -30.28 19.40 -8.96
C LEU A 366 -29.96 20.79 -8.44
N THR A 367 -30.23 21.04 -7.17
CA THR A 367 -29.97 22.33 -6.50
C THR A 367 -28.60 22.36 -5.84
N VAL A 368 -28.09 23.56 -5.56
CA VAL A 368 -26.84 23.74 -4.80
C VAL A 368 -26.92 23.07 -3.42
N ASP A 369 -28.05 23.17 -2.72
CA ASP A 369 -28.22 22.59 -1.39
C ASP A 369 -28.22 21.06 -1.44
N GLU A 370 -28.83 20.45 -2.46
CA GLU A 370 -28.78 18.99 -2.62
C GLU A 370 -27.36 18.48 -2.86
N ILE A 371 -26.56 19.16 -3.70
CA ILE A 371 -25.15 18.77 -3.90
C ILE A 371 -24.36 18.96 -2.60
N LYS A 372 -24.59 20.09 -1.92
CA LYS A 372 -23.97 20.36 -0.62
C LYS A 372 -24.26 19.22 0.36
N ASP A 373 -25.51 18.80 0.48
CA ASP A 373 -25.91 17.71 1.37
C ASP A 373 -25.24 16.37 1.01
N MET A 374 -25.09 16.08 -0.29
CA MET A 374 -24.36 14.89 -0.75
C MET A 374 -22.88 14.92 -0.32
N PHE A 375 -22.21 16.06 -0.43
CA PHE A 375 -20.85 16.26 0.05
C PHE A 375 -20.77 16.18 1.59
N ASP A 376 -21.64 16.89 2.30
CA ASP A 376 -21.67 16.95 3.76
C ASP A 376 -21.88 15.58 4.39
N GLY A 377 -22.65 14.70 3.73
CA GLY A 377 -22.79 13.31 4.15
C GLY A 377 -21.46 12.55 4.23
N GLN A 378 -20.47 12.90 3.40
CA GLN A 378 -19.13 12.32 3.45
C GLN A 378 -18.18 13.13 4.33
N ILE A 379 -18.18 14.46 4.21
CA ILE A 379 -17.32 15.36 5.00
C ILE A 379 -17.55 15.15 6.49
N ASN A 380 -18.80 15.00 6.93
CA ASN A 380 -19.11 14.75 8.34
C ASN A 380 -18.54 13.41 8.85
N LYS A 381 -18.44 12.38 8.00
CA LYS A 381 -17.78 11.12 8.38
C LYS A 381 -16.28 11.32 8.53
N ILE A 382 -15.68 12.06 7.60
CA ILE A 382 -14.25 12.40 7.61
C ILE A 382 -13.92 13.22 8.87
N PHE A 383 -14.72 14.23 9.22
CA PHE A 383 -14.54 15.02 10.45
C PHE A 383 -14.61 14.16 11.70
N ARG A 384 -15.63 13.31 11.85
CA ARG A 384 -15.72 12.40 13.00
C ARG A 384 -14.50 11.49 13.09
N PHE A 385 -13.97 11.07 11.95
CA PHE A 385 -12.80 10.21 11.89
C PHE A 385 -11.51 10.94 12.28
N ILE A 386 -11.26 12.11 11.72
CA ILE A 386 -10.14 12.99 12.12
C ILE A 386 -10.21 13.29 13.63
N ASP A 387 -11.37 13.73 14.12
CA ASP A 387 -11.56 14.09 15.52
C ASP A 387 -11.34 12.88 16.45
N SER A 388 -11.76 11.69 16.04
CA SER A 388 -11.53 10.44 16.77
C SER A 388 -10.04 10.14 16.88
N GLU A 389 -9.29 10.24 15.77
CA GLU A 389 -7.84 9.97 15.77
C GLU A 389 -7.06 11.02 16.57
N LEU A 390 -7.42 12.31 16.46
CA LEU A 390 -6.87 13.37 17.30
C LEU A 390 -7.19 13.15 18.78
N GLY A 391 -8.42 12.70 19.10
CA GLY A 391 -8.83 12.38 20.46
C GLY A 391 -8.05 11.21 21.06
N LYS A 392 -7.81 10.15 20.28
CA LYS A 392 -6.94 9.01 20.69
C LYS A 392 -5.52 9.49 20.95
N LEU A 393 -4.97 10.32 20.06
CA LEU A 393 -3.62 10.87 20.20
C LEU A 393 -3.49 11.70 21.48
N GLN A 394 -4.47 12.56 21.77
CA GLN A 394 -4.47 13.39 22.97
C GLN A 394 -4.51 12.56 24.26
N GLN A 395 -5.16 11.39 24.25
CA GLN A 395 -5.17 10.47 25.39
C GLN A 395 -3.81 9.80 25.60
N THR A 396 -3.10 9.48 24.52
CA THR A 396 -1.83 8.75 24.57
C THR A 396 -0.61 9.65 24.67
N SER A 397 -0.73 10.90 24.24
CA SER A 397 0.35 11.88 24.18
C SER A 397 -0.21 13.29 24.42
N PRO A 398 -0.60 13.61 25.68
CA PRO A 398 -1.32 14.85 25.99
C PRO A 398 -0.59 16.15 25.64
N ASP A 399 0.74 16.11 25.64
CA ASP A 399 1.59 17.28 25.34
C ASP A 399 1.83 17.47 23.83
N LEU A 400 1.48 16.49 23.00
CA LEU A 400 1.74 16.52 21.59
C LEU A 400 0.58 17.19 20.83
N LYS A 401 0.91 18.22 20.05
CA LYS A 401 -0.06 18.94 19.21
C LYS A 401 0.24 18.72 17.74
N VAL A 402 -0.78 18.35 16.98
CA VAL A 402 -0.72 18.30 15.52
C VAL A 402 -0.55 19.72 14.99
N SER A 403 0.52 19.94 14.22
CA SER A 403 0.87 21.25 13.67
C SER A 403 0.29 21.45 12.27
N TYR A 404 0.20 20.37 11.50
CA TYR A 404 -0.24 20.39 10.11
C TYR A 404 -1.27 19.31 9.84
N LEU A 405 -2.30 19.64 9.07
CA LEU A 405 -3.20 18.67 8.44
C LEU A 405 -2.97 18.76 6.94
N VAL A 406 -2.50 17.68 6.35
CA VAL A 406 -2.31 17.55 4.91
C VAL A 406 -3.52 16.86 4.33
N LEU A 407 -4.18 17.52 3.39
CA LEU A 407 -5.33 16.98 2.68
C LEU A 407 -4.90 16.58 1.26
N SER A 408 -5.03 15.30 0.93
CA SER A 408 -4.72 14.74 -0.39
C SER A 408 -5.88 13.94 -0.97
N GLY A 409 -5.68 13.40 -2.17
CA GLY A 409 -6.64 12.51 -2.82
C GLY A 409 -7.65 13.24 -3.70
N GLY A 410 -8.40 12.47 -4.50
CA GLY A 410 -9.33 13.03 -5.49
C GLY A 410 -10.53 13.78 -4.88
N LEU A 411 -10.96 13.42 -3.67
CA LEU A 411 -11.95 14.20 -2.92
C LEU A 411 -11.28 15.35 -2.15
N GLY A 412 -10.06 15.15 -1.63
CA GLY A 412 -9.30 16.19 -0.94
C GLY A 412 -8.86 17.36 -1.83
N SER A 413 -8.83 17.18 -3.15
CA SER A 413 -8.63 18.25 -4.12
C SER A 413 -9.88 19.10 -4.39
N SER A 414 -11.05 18.72 -3.87
CA SER A 414 -12.27 19.50 -3.98
C SER A 414 -12.15 20.80 -3.18
N LYS A 415 -12.38 21.94 -3.84
CA LYS A 415 -12.40 23.25 -3.19
C LYS A 415 -13.36 23.29 -2.01
N TYR A 416 -14.57 22.76 -2.16
CA TYR A 416 -15.53 22.71 -1.06
C TYR A 416 -15.01 21.94 0.16
N VAL A 417 -14.39 20.78 -0.06
CA VAL A 417 -13.81 19.97 1.04
C VAL A 417 -12.66 20.71 1.71
N GLN A 418 -11.78 21.36 0.93
CA GLN A 418 -10.68 22.17 1.46
C GLN A 418 -11.19 23.34 2.31
N ASP A 419 -12.22 24.06 1.84
CA ASP A 419 -12.82 25.19 2.55
C ASP A 419 -13.45 24.72 3.89
N GLU A 420 -14.19 23.60 3.89
CA GLU A 420 -14.81 23.04 5.10
C GLU A 420 -13.76 22.53 6.12
N VAL A 421 -12.72 21.82 5.66
CA VAL A 421 -11.61 21.36 6.51
C VAL A 421 -10.86 22.55 7.11
N THR A 422 -10.58 23.57 6.30
CA THR A 422 -9.97 24.85 6.73
C THR A 422 -10.79 25.51 7.83
N ALA A 423 -12.09 25.71 7.59
CA ALA A 423 -13.00 26.34 8.54
C ALA A 423 -13.07 25.60 9.88
N ARG A 424 -12.95 24.26 9.88
CA ARG A 424 -13.02 23.45 11.09
C ARG A 424 -11.73 23.44 11.91
N TYR A 425 -10.57 23.32 11.28
CA TYR A 425 -9.32 22.98 11.97
C TYR A 425 -8.31 24.14 12.08
N GLU A 426 -8.32 25.13 11.19
CA GLU A 426 -7.45 26.33 11.36
C GLU A 426 -7.74 27.09 12.67
N PRO A 427 -9.00 27.28 13.12
CA PRO A 427 -9.28 27.91 14.42
C PRO A 427 -8.71 27.15 15.63
N GLN A 428 -8.36 25.87 15.46
CA GLN A 428 -7.76 25.03 16.48
C GLN A 428 -6.21 25.12 16.48
N GLY A 429 -5.64 25.91 15.56
CA GLY A 429 -4.19 26.09 15.41
C GLY A 429 -3.52 25.06 14.52
N ILE A 430 -4.28 24.28 13.75
CA ILE A 430 -3.76 23.29 12.80
C ILE A 430 -3.66 23.93 11.42
N LYS A 431 -2.45 24.03 10.86
CA LYS A 431 -2.25 24.57 9.52
C LYS A 431 -2.68 23.57 8.46
N ILE A 432 -3.55 23.97 7.54
CA ILE A 432 -3.98 23.09 6.43
C ILE A 432 -2.99 23.21 5.27
N LEU A 433 -2.50 22.06 4.80
CA LEU A 433 -1.69 21.93 3.61
C LEU A 433 -2.53 21.19 2.56
N ALA A 434 -2.95 21.90 1.52
CA ALA A 434 -3.72 21.36 0.40
C ALA A 434 -3.28 22.08 -0.89
N ASP A 435 -3.62 21.51 -2.05
CA ASP A 435 -3.46 22.18 -3.35
C ASP A 435 -4.45 23.36 -3.45
N ARG A 436 -4.11 24.50 -2.82
CA ARG A 436 -4.89 25.75 -2.92
C ARG A 436 -4.56 26.39 -4.27
N LYS A 437 -5.52 26.35 -5.20
CA LYS A 437 -5.55 27.21 -6.39
C LYS A 437 -5.99 28.63 -6.03
N ASP A 438 -5.38 29.29 -5.04
CA ASP A 438 -5.77 30.67 -4.72
C ASP A 438 -4.98 31.70 -5.54
N PRO A 439 -5.66 32.66 -6.20
CA PRO A 439 -5.04 33.67 -7.05
C PRO A 439 -4.45 34.89 -6.32
N GLU A 440 -4.46 34.94 -4.98
CA GLU A 440 -4.16 36.18 -4.22
C GLU A 440 -3.00 36.14 -3.21
N GLU A 441 -2.22 35.06 -3.07
CA GLU A 441 -0.98 35.13 -2.28
C GLU A 441 0.26 35.44 -3.16
N PRO A 442 1.00 36.53 -2.89
CA PRO A 442 2.24 36.84 -3.60
C PRO A 442 3.39 36.02 -2.99
N TYR A 443 3.36 34.70 -3.19
CA TYR A 443 4.60 33.91 -3.14
C TYR A 443 5.23 34.02 -4.52
N VAL A 444 6.35 34.74 -4.65
CA VAL A 444 7.09 34.86 -5.91
C VAL A 444 7.91 33.57 -6.11
N PRO A 445 7.52 32.64 -7.01
CA PRO A 445 8.32 31.47 -7.27
C PRO A 445 9.26 31.80 -8.43
N SER A 446 10.54 31.42 -8.32
CA SER A 446 11.41 31.42 -9.50
C SER A 446 10.84 30.47 -10.55
N PHE A 447 11.20 30.64 -11.82
CA PHE A 447 10.63 29.89 -12.95
C PHE A 447 10.75 28.35 -12.82
N ALA A 448 11.61 27.84 -11.94
CA ALA A 448 11.74 26.42 -11.59
C ALA A 448 10.70 25.92 -10.56
N SER A 449 10.06 26.82 -9.80
CA SER A 449 9.10 26.52 -8.74
C SER A 449 7.64 26.45 -9.21
N LEU A 450 7.34 26.91 -10.43
CA LEU A 450 5.98 26.83 -10.99
C LEU A 450 5.58 25.37 -11.30
N THR A 451 6.53 24.54 -11.72
CA THR A 451 6.32 23.10 -11.96
C THR A 451 6.12 22.33 -10.65
N VAL A 452 6.80 22.77 -9.57
CA VAL A 452 6.78 22.11 -8.26
C VAL A 452 5.49 22.39 -7.49
N LEU A 453 4.84 23.55 -7.68
CA LEU A 453 3.60 23.90 -6.99
C LEU A 453 2.38 23.12 -7.51
N THR A 454 2.33 22.83 -8.82
CA THR A 454 1.26 22.02 -9.43
C THR A 454 1.35 20.52 -9.14
N GLU A 455 2.46 20.05 -8.59
CA GLU A 455 2.65 18.62 -8.25
C GLU A 455 2.26 18.28 -6.81
N GLN A 456 2.02 19.25 -5.92
CA GLN A 456 2.19 19.02 -4.48
C GLN A 456 1.20 18.03 -3.85
N HIS A 457 0.00 17.81 -4.38
CA HIS A 457 -0.92 16.79 -3.87
C HIS A 457 -1.64 16.05 -5.01
N SER A 458 -0.80 15.44 -5.86
CA SER A 458 -1.23 14.69 -7.03
C SER A 458 -2.11 13.48 -6.67
N PRO A 459 -3.09 13.10 -7.52
CA PRO A 459 -3.74 11.78 -7.46
C PRO A 459 -2.74 10.61 -7.52
N LEU A 460 -1.46 10.87 -7.80
CA LEU A 460 -0.35 9.93 -7.84
C LEU A 460 0.47 9.88 -6.54
N ALA A 461 0.01 10.50 -5.45
CA ALA A 461 0.71 10.54 -4.17
C ALA A 461 1.13 9.14 -3.68
N VAL A 462 0.22 8.17 -3.75
CA VAL A 462 0.48 6.78 -3.34
C VAL A 462 1.62 6.16 -4.15
N CYS A 463 1.50 6.07 -5.48
CA CYS A 463 2.54 5.41 -6.29
C CYS A 463 3.88 6.15 -6.25
N LYS A 464 3.87 7.50 -6.23
CA LYS A 464 5.09 8.29 -6.06
C LYS A 464 5.72 8.07 -4.66
N GLY A 465 4.89 7.98 -3.61
CA GLY A 465 5.32 7.74 -2.24
C GLY A 465 6.03 6.41 -2.05
N LEU A 466 5.53 5.33 -2.67
CA LEU A 466 6.18 4.02 -2.69
C LEU A 466 7.60 4.11 -3.27
N VAL A 467 7.73 4.77 -4.41
CA VAL A 467 9.02 4.97 -5.08
C VAL A 467 9.94 5.84 -4.22
N LEU A 468 9.44 6.92 -3.63
CA LEU A 468 10.23 7.84 -2.82
C LEU A 468 10.75 7.23 -1.51
N ASP A 469 9.99 6.33 -0.87
CA ASP A 469 10.47 5.56 0.30
C ASP A 469 11.63 4.65 -0.12
N ARG A 470 11.41 3.87 -1.19
CA ARG A 470 12.40 2.92 -1.68
C ARG A 470 13.69 3.60 -2.12
N MET A 471 13.57 4.70 -2.86
CA MET A 471 14.72 5.49 -3.29
C MET A 471 15.47 6.10 -2.11
N GLN A 472 14.79 6.51 -1.03
CA GLN A 472 15.48 6.96 0.17
C GLN A 472 16.36 5.87 0.77
N ARG A 473 15.82 4.66 0.90
CA ARG A 473 16.56 3.53 1.43
C ARG A 473 17.80 3.22 0.60
N ILE A 474 17.66 3.25 -0.73
CA ILE A 474 18.79 2.99 -1.64
C ILE A 474 19.86 4.07 -1.52
N CYS A 475 19.47 5.35 -1.53
CA CYS A 475 20.43 6.46 -1.58
C CYS A 475 21.00 6.86 -0.21
N HIS A 476 20.26 6.62 0.87
CA HIS A 476 20.60 7.10 2.22
C HIS A 476 20.68 5.98 3.27
N GLY A 477 20.48 4.71 2.87
CA GLY A 477 20.55 3.55 3.77
C GLY A 477 19.39 3.45 4.77
N THR A 478 18.38 4.32 4.68
CA THR A 478 17.27 4.41 5.63
C THR A 478 15.95 4.64 4.92
N SER A 479 14.89 3.96 5.37
CA SER A 479 13.51 4.20 4.92
C SER A 479 12.96 5.48 5.55
N VAL A 480 11.83 5.98 5.03
CA VAL A 480 11.11 7.08 5.67
C VAL A 480 10.52 6.64 7.00
N PHE A 481 10.02 5.42 7.09
CA PHE A 481 9.57 4.82 8.34
C PHE A 481 10.64 3.87 8.90
N ARG A 482 11.17 4.15 10.10
CA ARG A 482 12.22 3.30 10.74
C ARG A 482 11.69 2.00 11.35
N THR A 483 10.38 1.91 11.56
CA THR A 483 9.77 0.82 12.32
C THR A 483 8.81 0.00 11.46
N ARG A 484 8.83 -1.31 11.66
CA ARG A 484 7.99 -2.30 10.99
C ARG A 484 7.35 -3.25 11.98
N SER A 485 6.20 -3.81 11.67
CA SER A 485 5.74 -5.05 12.31
C SER A 485 5.68 -6.19 11.33
N CYS A 486 5.94 -7.36 11.89
CA CYS A 486 5.83 -8.59 11.14
C CYS A 486 4.38 -9.08 11.12
N ARG A 487 3.91 -9.57 9.97
CA ARG A 487 2.58 -10.21 9.84
C ARG A 487 2.55 -11.64 10.34
N SER A 488 3.73 -12.22 10.53
CA SER A 488 3.90 -13.57 11.03
C SER A 488 4.87 -13.54 12.20
N SER A 489 4.74 -14.52 13.09
CA SER A 489 5.74 -14.77 14.12
C SER A 489 6.83 -15.65 13.53
N TYR A 490 8.09 -15.39 13.91
CA TYR A 490 9.25 -16.18 13.53
C TYR A 490 10.01 -16.66 14.76
N GLY A 491 10.38 -17.93 14.74
CA GLY A 491 11.03 -18.59 15.85
C GLY A 491 12.09 -19.57 15.38
N ILE A 492 12.89 -20.04 16.33
CA ILE A 492 13.93 -21.05 16.10
C ILE A 492 13.63 -22.29 16.92
N LEU A 493 13.90 -23.46 16.33
CA LEU A 493 13.76 -24.73 17.03
C LEU A 493 14.95 -24.97 17.95
N PHE A 494 14.64 -25.39 19.18
CA PHE A 494 15.64 -25.81 20.14
C PHE A 494 15.17 -27.01 20.97
N ASN A 495 16.14 -27.64 21.61
CA ASN A 495 15.90 -28.75 22.53
C ASN A 495 15.94 -28.24 23.97
N ASP A 496 14.79 -28.20 24.63
CA ASP A 496 14.68 -27.74 26.01
C ASP A 496 14.90 -28.87 27.00
N ARG A 497 15.50 -28.56 28.16
CA ARG A 497 15.74 -29.57 29.20
C ARG A 497 14.40 -30.02 29.77
N TYR A 498 14.20 -31.34 29.89
CA TYR A 498 12.96 -31.86 30.42
C TYR A 498 12.71 -31.36 31.85
N ASN A 499 11.52 -30.81 32.06
CA ASN A 499 10.98 -30.37 33.33
C ASN A 499 9.54 -30.91 33.39
N LYS A 500 9.21 -31.63 34.45
CA LYS A 500 7.93 -32.33 34.58
C LYS A 500 6.73 -31.36 34.61
N ASP A 501 6.90 -30.18 35.19
CA ASP A 501 5.83 -29.18 35.35
C ASP A 501 5.55 -28.46 34.03
N LYS A 502 6.60 -28.21 33.23
CA LYS A 502 6.49 -27.55 31.91
C LYS A 502 6.13 -28.51 30.78
N HIS A 503 6.61 -29.75 30.83
CA HIS A 503 6.57 -30.70 29.72
C HIS A 503 5.75 -31.96 30.03
N ALA A 504 4.75 -31.86 30.91
CA ALA A 504 3.97 -33.01 31.39
C ALA A 504 3.34 -33.85 30.25
N ALA A 505 2.98 -33.20 29.14
CA ALA A 505 2.34 -33.82 27.99
C ALA A 505 3.33 -34.28 26.89
N GLN A 506 4.65 -34.15 27.09
CA GLN A 506 5.66 -34.44 26.07
C GLN A 506 6.60 -35.56 26.52
N THR A 507 6.99 -36.42 25.57
CA THR A 507 7.92 -37.53 25.82
C THR A 507 9.37 -37.05 25.69
N PRO A 508 10.19 -37.08 26.76
CA PRO A 508 11.57 -36.66 26.69
C PRO A 508 12.48 -37.71 26.04
N VAL A 509 13.55 -37.23 25.42
CA VAL A 509 14.65 -38.02 24.83
C VAL A 509 15.94 -37.77 25.61
N GLU A 510 16.68 -38.83 25.91
CA GLU A 510 17.99 -38.71 26.54
C GLU A 510 19.05 -38.26 25.52
N CYS A 511 19.78 -37.19 25.85
CA CYS A 511 20.90 -36.74 25.03
C CYS A 511 22.13 -37.64 25.27
N PRO A 512 22.68 -38.32 24.24
CA PRO A 512 23.78 -39.27 24.42
C PRO A 512 25.08 -38.61 24.95
N LEU A 513 25.29 -37.34 24.61
CA LEU A 513 26.50 -36.57 24.97
C LEU A 513 26.57 -36.23 26.47
N ASN A 514 25.45 -35.92 27.10
CA ASN A 514 25.41 -35.45 28.49
C ASN A 514 24.53 -36.28 29.43
N GLY A 515 23.77 -37.24 28.91
CA GLY A 515 22.89 -38.13 29.66
C GLY A 515 21.68 -37.46 30.31
N LYS A 516 21.35 -36.23 29.90
CA LYS A 516 20.18 -35.50 30.43
C LYS A 516 19.00 -35.66 29.48
N LEU A 517 17.80 -35.62 30.04
CA LEU A 517 16.54 -35.66 29.32
C LEU A 517 16.19 -34.27 28.73
N TYR A 518 15.74 -34.26 27.48
CA TYR A 518 15.30 -33.07 26.74
C TYR A 518 13.98 -33.35 26.02
N VAL A 519 13.19 -32.31 25.79
CA VAL A 519 12.12 -32.33 24.79
C VAL A 519 12.62 -31.63 23.54
N THR A 520 12.31 -32.21 22.37
CA THR A 520 12.79 -31.73 21.08
C THR A 520 11.78 -30.81 20.42
N ASN A 521 12.23 -30.05 19.42
CA ASN A 521 11.38 -29.20 18.57
C ASN A 521 10.56 -28.13 19.34
N GLN A 522 11.06 -27.65 20.48
CA GLN A 522 10.46 -26.49 21.14
C GLN A 522 10.76 -25.25 20.32
N ILE A 523 9.88 -24.25 20.37
CA ILE A 523 10.02 -23.02 19.60
C ILE A 523 10.37 -21.87 20.54
N ASP A 524 11.44 -21.14 20.23
CA ASP A 524 11.71 -19.82 20.81
C ASP A 524 11.36 -18.74 19.78
N TRP A 525 10.29 -17.99 20.03
CA TRP A 525 9.79 -16.93 19.14
C TRP A 525 10.61 -15.65 19.34
N PHE A 526 11.43 -15.31 18.35
CA PHE A 526 12.27 -14.10 18.40
C PHE A 526 11.64 -12.89 17.70
N ILE A 527 10.63 -13.10 16.86
CA ILE A 527 9.71 -12.08 16.34
C ILE A 527 8.29 -12.57 16.58
N ARG A 528 7.44 -11.72 17.14
CA ARG A 528 6.00 -11.98 17.27
C ARG A 528 5.23 -11.16 16.23
N LYS A 529 4.12 -11.72 15.76
CA LYS A 529 3.18 -11.02 14.89
C LYS A 529 2.70 -9.73 15.57
N GLY A 530 2.74 -8.61 14.83
CA GLY A 530 2.41 -7.28 15.34
C GLY A 530 3.47 -6.67 16.28
N GLU A 531 4.61 -7.34 16.49
CA GLU A 531 5.73 -6.78 17.24
C GLU A 531 6.49 -5.78 16.39
N VAL A 532 6.70 -4.61 16.97
CA VAL A 532 7.33 -3.50 16.29
C VAL A 532 8.83 -3.62 16.41
N ILE A 533 9.46 -3.68 15.26
CA ILE A 533 10.89 -3.89 15.08
C ILE A 533 11.48 -2.66 14.41
N ARG A 534 12.62 -2.22 14.92
CA ARG A 534 13.41 -1.17 14.27
C ARG A 534 14.33 -1.79 13.22
N GLU A 535 14.34 -1.23 12.02
CA GLU A 535 15.17 -1.73 10.92
C GLU A 535 16.68 -1.54 11.16
N ASP A 536 17.06 -0.59 12.02
CA ASP A 536 18.46 -0.23 12.28
C ASP A 536 19.15 -1.11 13.33
N VAL A 537 18.42 -1.99 14.01
CA VAL A 537 18.96 -2.81 15.11
C VAL A 537 18.65 -4.30 14.88
N PRO A 538 19.67 -5.18 14.80
CA PRO A 538 19.43 -6.61 14.66
C PRO A 538 18.86 -7.21 15.95
N ILE A 539 17.89 -8.10 15.80
CA ILE A 539 17.38 -8.91 16.91
C ILE A 539 18.43 -9.96 17.24
N THR A 540 18.94 -9.94 18.47
CA THR A 540 20.02 -10.85 18.90
C THR A 540 19.51 -11.82 19.96
N ARG A 541 19.77 -13.12 19.76
CA ARG A 541 19.43 -14.20 20.72
C ARG A 541 20.64 -15.10 20.93
N GLU A 542 20.86 -15.55 22.17
CA GLU A 542 21.95 -16.47 22.50
C GLU A 542 21.46 -17.91 22.64
N TYR A 543 22.14 -18.84 21.95
CA TYR A 543 21.81 -20.26 21.98
C TYR A 543 23.01 -21.14 22.34
N LYS A 544 22.72 -22.42 22.58
CA LYS A 544 23.72 -23.43 22.96
C LYS A 544 23.56 -24.70 22.15
N LYS A 545 24.60 -25.07 21.40
CA LYS A 545 24.69 -26.36 20.71
C LYS A 545 25.73 -27.26 21.36
N ARG A 546 25.54 -28.56 21.18
CA ARG A 546 26.45 -29.59 21.70
C ARG A 546 26.86 -30.48 20.55
N ILE A 547 28.16 -30.57 20.31
CA ILE A 547 28.72 -31.37 19.23
C ILE A 547 29.70 -32.37 19.80
N GLY A 548 29.72 -33.59 19.24
CA GLY A 548 30.68 -34.62 19.62
C GLY A 548 32.11 -34.14 19.40
N PHE A 549 33.03 -34.42 20.33
CA PHE A 549 34.42 -33.99 20.18
C PHE A 549 35.12 -34.67 18.98
N LYS A 550 34.64 -35.83 18.54
CA LYS A 550 35.15 -36.57 17.36
C LYS A 550 34.37 -36.30 16.07
N ASP A 551 33.33 -35.48 16.14
CA ASP A 551 32.56 -35.10 14.95
C ASP A 551 33.49 -34.37 13.96
N PRO A 552 33.66 -34.87 12.73
CA PRO A 552 34.62 -34.31 11.77
C PRO A 552 34.16 -32.95 11.23
N ASP A 553 32.86 -32.74 11.07
CA ASP A 553 32.32 -31.56 10.39
C ASP A 553 32.22 -30.37 11.35
N LYS A 554 32.11 -30.65 12.65
CA LYS A 554 31.88 -29.62 13.69
C LYS A 554 30.74 -28.66 13.31
N ALA A 555 29.79 -29.16 12.55
CA ALA A 555 28.68 -28.42 11.97
C ALA A 555 27.38 -28.67 12.76
N TRP A 556 26.46 -27.72 12.65
CA TRP A 556 25.11 -27.85 13.19
C TRP A 556 24.11 -27.12 12.28
N GLU A 557 22.86 -27.58 12.33
CA GLU A 557 21.73 -26.94 11.67
C GLU A 557 20.87 -26.22 12.73
N ASP A 558 20.44 -25.01 12.40
CA ASP A 558 19.38 -24.27 13.09
C ASP A 558 18.14 -24.15 12.19
N THR A 559 16.99 -24.57 12.70
CA THR A 559 15.74 -24.58 11.93
C THR A 559 14.87 -23.40 12.35
N ILE A 560 14.55 -22.53 11.39
CA ILE A 560 13.64 -21.40 11.56
C ILE A 560 12.22 -21.81 11.20
N VAL A 561 11.26 -21.39 12.02
CA VAL A 561 9.83 -21.66 11.88
C VAL A 561 9.02 -20.38 11.86
N MET A 562 7.83 -20.47 11.28
CA MET A 562 6.86 -19.38 11.15
C MET A 562 5.50 -19.84 11.66
N SER A 563 4.72 -18.91 12.22
CA SER A 563 3.29 -19.06 12.53
C SER A 563 2.53 -17.78 12.18
N ASN A 564 1.30 -17.91 11.66
CA ASN A 564 0.40 -16.79 11.36
C ASN A 564 -0.65 -16.57 12.46
N LEU A 565 -0.64 -17.40 13.50
CA LEU A 565 -1.53 -17.26 14.65
C LEU A 565 -1.25 -15.94 15.41
N PRO A 566 -2.27 -15.40 16.11
CA PRO A 566 -2.11 -14.30 17.06
C PRO A 566 -1.00 -14.58 18.08
N SER A 567 -0.33 -13.52 18.55
CA SER A 567 0.86 -13.61 19.40
C SER A 567 0.62 -14.26 20.77
N ASP A 568 -0.62 -14.27 21.24
CA ASP A 568 -1.11 -14.91 22.46
C ASP A 568 -1.49 -16.39 22.27
N CYS A 569 -1.56 -16.86 21.02
CA CYS A 569 -1.95 -18.21 20.64
C CYS A 569 -0.80 -19.00 19.97
N LEU A 570 0.45 -18.53 20.12
CA LEU A 570 1.58 -19.11 19.42
C LEU A 570 1.89 -20.56 19.87
N PRO A 571 2.19 -21.47 18.92
CA PRO A 571 2.62 -22.83 19.22
C PRO A 571 3.87 -22.87 20.11
N GLN A 572 3.93 -23.85 21.02
CA GLN A 572 5.09 -24.04 21.89
C GLN A 572 6.15 -24.97 21.27
N TYR A 573 5.73 -25.86 20.37
CA TYR A 573 6.60 -26.82 19.69
C TYR A 573 6.13 -27.10 18.25
N LEU A 574 7.04 -27.57 17.40
CA LEU A 574 6.74 -27.87 16.00
C LEU A 574 5.68 -28.99 15.89
N GLY A 575 4.65 -28.75 15.07
CA GLY A 575 3.53 -29.67 14.88
C GLY A 575 2.31 -29.36 15.75
N GLN A 576 2.40 -28.34 16.61
CA GLN A 576 1.25 -27.70 17.26
C GLN A 576 0.78 -26.50 16.42
N GLY A 577 -0.53 -26.29 16.32
CA GLY A 577 -1.12 -25.16 15.59
C GLY A 577 -0.71 -25.14 14.10
N ASP A 578 -0.35 -23.97 13.59
CA ASP A 578 0.03 -23.76 12.18
C ASP A 578 1.56 -23.63 11.98
N SER A 579 2.37 -23.96 12.99
CA SER A 579 3.82 -23.80 12.91
C SER A 579 4.41 -24.60 11.74
N ARG A 580 5.20 -23.95 10.89
CA ARG A 580 5.88 -24.58 9.75
C ARG A 580 7.32 -24.14 9.63
N VAL A 581 8.17 -25.03 9.10
CA VAL A 581 9.58 -24.73 8.82
C VAL A 581 9.67 -23.81 7.59
N VAL A 582 10.48 -22.76 7.69
CA VAL A 582 10.68 -21.77 6.61
C VAL A 582 12.14 -21.62 6.20
N CYS A 583 13.10 -21.97 7.06
CA CYS A 583 14.52 -21.95 6.71
C CYS A 583 15.32 -22.89 7.60
N ARG A 584 16.47 -23.33 7.08
CA ARG A 584 17.51 -24.05 7.79
C ARG A 584 18.81 -23.31 7.58
N ILE A 585 19.52 -23.04 8.67
CA ILE A 585 20.81 -22.36 8.68
C ILE A 585 21.85 -23.40 9.04
N GLU A 586 22.78 -23.65 8.14
CA GLU A 586 23.92 -24.52 8.39
C GLU A 586 25.10 -23.67 8.86
N SER A 587 25.71 -24.07 9.97
CA SER A 587 26.87 -23.40 10.55
C SER A 587 27.92 -24.42 10.95
N ASP A 588 29.20 -24.06 10.84
CA ASP A 588 30.31 -24.90 11.27
C ASP A 588 31.37 -24.07 12.01
N LEU A 589 32.23 -24.75 12.77
CA LEU A 589 33.29 -24.09 13.53
C LEU A 589 34.55 -23.79 12.70
N GLY A 590 34.61 -24.24 11.44
CA GLY A 590 35.78 -24.18 10.57
C GLY A 590 36.92 -25.08 11.02
N GLN A 591 37.98 -25.14 10.21
CA GLN A 591 39.18 -25.95 10.50
C GLN A 591 40.07 -25.36 11.61
N ASP A 592 39.92 -24.06 11.93
CA ASP A 592 40.87 -23.27 12.74
C ASP A 592 40.53 -23.14 14.24
N THR A 593 39.37 -23.60 14.72
CA THR A 593 38.99 -23.49 16.15
C THR A 593 39.28 -24.79 16.93
N GLN A 594 40.50 -25.31 16.83
CA GLN A 594 40.91 -26.52 17.56
C GLN A 594 41.26 -26.30 19.04
N THR A 595 41.21 -25.07 19.55
CA THR A 595 41.50 -24.80 20.98
C THR A 595 40.20 -24.75 21.80
N PRO A 596 39.91 -25.74 22.67
CA PRO A 596 38.73 -25.76 23.55
C PRO A 596 38.73 -24.67 24.65
N SER A 597 39.65 -23.72 24.58
CA SER A 597 39.85 -22.57 25.46
C SER A 597 39.45 -21.25 24.82
N SER A 598 39.04 -21.25 23.55
CA SER A 598 38.45 -20.08 22.90
C SER A 598 37.17 -19.67 23.67
N PRO A 599 36.86 -18.36 23.77
CA PRO A 599 35.60 -17.91 24.35
C PRO A 599 34.40 -18.64 23.71
N GLY A 600 33.24 -18.72 24.36
CA GLY A 600 32.06 -19.40 23.78
C GLY A 600 32.13 -20.93 23.60
N LEU A 601 33.33 -21.53 23.57
CA LEU A 601 33.57 -22.97 23.46
C LEU A 601 33.96 -23.53 24.82
N THR A 602 33.29 -24.60 25.25
CA THR A 602 33.72 -25.34 26.45
C THR A 602 33.71 -26.84 26.19
N ALA A 603 34.88 -27.46 26.29
CA ALA A 603 34.97 -28.92 26.28
C ALA A 603 34.44 -29.49 27.60
N ARG A 604 33.53 -30.45 27.50
CA ARG A 604 32.98 -31.19 28.64
C ARG A 604 33.04 -32.68 28.41
N ARG A 605 32.83 -33.43 29.50
CA ARG A 605 32.80 -34.89 29.51
C ARG A 605 31.61 -35.35 30.34
N ARG A 606 30.88 -36.38 29.87
CA ARG A 606 29.74 -36.96 30.61
C ARG A 606 30.15 -37.49 31.99
N TYR A 607 31.38 -38.02 32.10
CA TYR A 607 32.03 -38.47 33.33
C TYR A 607 33.55 -38.24 33.24
N TRP A 608 34.20 -37.86 34.34
CA TRP A 608 35.61 -37.41 34.36
C TRP A 608 36.59 -38.44 33.75
N LEU A 609 36.39 -39.74 34.00
CA LEU A 609 37.30 -40.80 33.55
C LEU A 609 36.89 -41.50 32.24
N ILE A 610 35.59 -41.65 31.93
CA ILE A 610 35.11 -42.60 30.90
C ILE A 610 34.13 -41.96 29.87
N GLY A 611 33.63 -40.75 30.11
CA GLY A 611 32.60 -40.16 29.25
C GLY A 611 33.10 -39.72 27.86
N GLN A 612 32.21 -39.75 26.85
CA GLN A 612 32.48 -39.06 25.58
C GLN A 612 32.75 -37.58 25.85
N LYS A 613 33.81 -37.06 25.21
CA LYS A 613 34.07 -35.62 25.18
C LYS A 613 33.12 -34.99 24.18
N TYR A 614 32.61 -33.82 24.52
CA TYR A 614 31.78 -33.00 23.64
C TYR A 614 32.12 -31.52 23.84
N LEU A 615 31.83 -30.71 22.83
CA LEU A 615 31.95 -29.26 22.87
C LEU A 615 30.57 -28.67 23.16
N ASN A 616 30.46 -27.74 24.12
CA ASN A 616 29.34 -26.81 24.14
C ASN A 616 29.77 -25.55 23.40
N ILE A 617 28.97 -25.16 22.43
CA ILE A 617 29.12 -23.95 21.64
C ILE A 617 28.05 -22.99 22.13
N LYS A 618 28.46 -21.85 22.65
CA LYS A 618 27.58 -20.69 22.81
C LYS A 618 27.73 -19.83 21.57
N TYR A 619 26.62 -19.45 20.96
CA TYR A 619 26.60 -18.64 19.75
C TYR A 619 25.45 -17.64 19.81
N GLU A 620 25.61 -16.56 19.06
CA GLU A 620 24.60 -15.53 18.84
C GLU A 620 23.92 -15.79 17.50
N LEU A 621 22.60 -15.84 17.49
CA LEU A 621 21.80 -15.65 16.28
C LEU A 621 21.45 -14.17 16.20
N ARG A 622 21.84 -13.52 15.11
CA ARG A 622 21.44 -12.16 14.76
C ARG A 622 20.48 -12.22 13.60
N VAL A 623 19.36 -11.53 13.75
CA VAL A 623 18.31 -11.43 12.74
C VAL A 623 18.24 -9.98 12.31
N TYR A 624 18.57 -9.72 11.04
CA TYR A 624 18.45 -8.42 10.42
C TYR A 624 17.12 -8.36 9.68
N VAL A 625 16.33 -7.34 10.00
CA VAL A 625 15.07 -7.05 9.31
C VAL A 625 15.38 -6.21 8.09
N GLU A 626 15.36 -6.85 6.93
CA GLU A 626 15.49 -6.21 5.62
C GLU A 626 14.10 -6.09 4.96
N GLN A 627 14.00 -5.40 3.83
CA GLN A 627 12.72 -4.97 3.25
C GLN A 627 11.73 -6.12 3.02
N GLU A 628 12.20 -7.21 2.43
CA GLU A 628 11.42 -8.43 2.18
C GLU A 628 11.99 -9.62 2.93
N ASN A 629 13.16 -9.48 3.57
CA ASN A 629 13.88 -10.63 4.08
C ASN A 629 14.21 -10.50 5.57
N LEU A 630 14.13 -11.62 6.27
CA LEU A 630 14.89 -11.81 7.49
C LEU A 630 16.22 -12.43 7.09
N ARG A 631 17.30 -11.67 7.24
CA ARG A 631 18.66 -12.19 7.08
C ARG A 631 19.18 -12.66 8.42
N PHE A 632 19.67 -13.88 8.44
CA PHE A 632 20.20 -14.54 9.64
C PHE A 632 21.70 -14.62 9.56
N GLU A 633 22.34 -14.31 10.68
CA GLU A 633 23.77 -14.43 10.87
C GLU A 633 24.02 -15.17 12.18
N VAL A 634 24.85 -16.22 12.11
CA VAL A 634 25.26 -16.98 13.29
C VAL A 634 26.69 -16.59 13.65
N ARG A 635 26.92 -16.16 14.89
CA ARG A 635 28.26 -15.76 15.37
C ARG A 635 28.73 -16.59 16.54
N VAL A 636 30.00 -16.99 16.50
CA VAL A 636 30.75 -17.56 17.63
C VAL A 636 31.94 -16.65 17.91
N ASN A 637 32.02 -16.06 19.10
CA ASN A 637 33.11 -15.13 19.48
C ASN A 637 33.33 -13.98 18.50
N THR A 638 32.25 -13.34 18.03
CA THR A 638 32.27 -12.26 17.02
C THR A 638 32.58 -12.68 15.59
N GLU A 639 33.00 -13.92 15.35
CA GLU A 639 33.19 -14.47 14.00
C GLU A 639 31.86 -15.05 13.47
N GLU A 640 31.52 -14.67 12.25
CA GLU A 640 30.40 -15.25 11.49
C GLU A 640 30.71 -16.70 11.11
N LYS A 641 29.71 -17.57 11.23
CA LYS A 641 29.80 -19.02 10.98
C LYS A 641 28.68 -19.47 10.04
N GLY A 642 29.06 -20.07 8.92
CA GLY A 642 28.14 -20.46 7.84
C GLY A 642 27.86 -19.33 6.87
N GLU A 643 27.10 -19.65 5.81
CA GLU A 643 26.61 -18.64 4.87
C GLU A 643 25.38 -17.92 5.45
N PRO A 644 25.24 -16.60 5.22
CA PRO A 644 24.03 -15.88 5.59
C PRO A 644 22.80 -16.52 4.94
N ALA A 645 21.81 -16.88 5.75
CA ALA A 645 20.53 -17.34 5.25
C ALA A 645 19.54 -16.17 5.19
N ALA A 646 18.68 -16.14 4.18
CA ALA A 646 17.60 -15.16 4.10
C ALA A 646 16.27 -15.88 3.87
N ILE A 647 15.21 -15.41 4.51
CA ILE A 647 13.83 -15.82 4.18
C ILE A 647 13.00 -14.63 3.81
N GLU A 648 12.15 -14.83 2.81
CA GLU A 648 11.11 -13.87 2.49
C GLU A 648 10.13 -13.74 3.68
N SER A 649 9.74 -12.51 3.96
CA SER A 649 9.01 -12.11 5.15
C SER A 649 7.92 -11.12 4.81
N GLN A 650 6.77 -11.34 5.45
CA GLN A 650 5.58 -10.54 5.21
C GLN A 650 5.55 -9.40 6.23
N TRP A 651 5.93 -8.21 5.76
CA TRP A 651 6.01 -7.01 6.59
C TRP A 651 4.79 -6.12 6.41
N ILE A 652 4.45 -5.42 7.48
CA ILE A 652 3.73 -4.14 7.42
C ILE A 652 4.65 -3.15 8.13
N TYR A 653 4.64 -1.89 7.76
CA TYR A 653 5.32 -0.91 8.59
C TYR A 653 4.51 -0.78 9.89
N ASP A 654 5.10 -0.70 11.09
CA ASP A 654 4.35 -0.48 12.36
C ASP A 654 5.05 0.42 13.40
N GLN A 655 4.33 0.95 14.38
CA GLN A 655 4.73 2.02 15.31
C GLN A 655 5.51 1.56 16.54
N PRO A 656 6.41 2.34 17.17
CA PRO A 656 6.96 1.94 18.49
C PRO A 656 5.83 1.67 19.52
N ALA A 657 5.91 0.52 20.18
CA ALA A 657 4.94 0.11 21.20
C ALA A 657 4.88 1.12 22.35
N LYS A 658 3.67 1.35 22.87
CA LYS A 658 3.47 2.04 24.14
C LYS A 658 4.18 1.24 25.24
N ASP A 659 5.02 1.90 26.03
CA ASP A 659 5.50 1.37 27.30
C ASP A 659 4.31 1.10 28.22
N THR A 660 3.74 -0.10 28.16
CA THR A 660 2.73 -0.55 29.13
C THR A 660 3.44 -1.08 30.36
N THR A 661 3.68 -0.19 31.32
CA THR A 661 3.90 -0.56 32.72
C THR A 661 2.68 -0.15 33.55
N GLY A 662 1.93 -1.14 34.05
CA GLY A 662 0.84 -0.99 35.03
C GLY A 662 -0.45 -0.36 34.45
N ASP A 663 -1.67 -0.83 34.65
CA ASP A 663 -2.25 -1.73 35.65
C ASP A 663 -3.44 -2.47 35.01
N GLN A 664 -3.65 -3.71 35.45
CA GLN A 664 -4.83 -4.50 35.10
C GLN A 664 -6.10 -3.91 35.72
N ILE A 665 -7.08 -3.51 34.90
CA ILE A 665 -8.50 -3.62 35.27
C ILE A 665 -9.28 -4.14 34.06
N SER A 666 -9.78 -5.36 34.21
CA SER A 666 -10.73 -6.06 33.35
C SER A 666 -12.00 -5.24 33.12
N ASN A 667 -12.52 -5.21 31.89
CA ASN A 667 -13.96 -5.30 31.64
C ASN A 667 -14.23 -5.72 30.19
N SER A 668 -14.60 -6.99 30.04
CA SER A 668 -15.28 -7.53 28.87
C SER A 668 -16.70 -6.97 28.80
N THR A 669 -17.18 -6.55 27.64
CA THR A 669 -18.53 -6.88 27.15
C THR A 669 -18.60 -6.63 25.65
N TYR A 670 -18.59 -7.71 24.87
CA TYR A 670 -19.09 -7.75 23.49
C TYR A 670 -20.60 -7.55 23.50
N LEU A 671 -21.14 -6.62 22.71
CA LEU A 671 -22.56 -6.63 22.32
C LEU A 671 -22.73 -6.05 20.90
N THR A 672 -22.90 -6.99 19.97
CA THR A 672 -23.86 -7.00 18.86
C THR A 672 -24.82 -5.81 18.73
N ARG A 673 -24.74 -5.10 17.59
CA ARG A 673 -25.83 -4.95 16.61
C ARG A 673 -25.37 -4.30 15.31
#